data_AF-A0A1W9GAQ8-F1
#
_entry.id   AF-A0A1W9GAQ8-F1
#
_cell.length_a   1.000
_cell.length_b   1.000
_cell.length_c   1.000
_cell.angle_alpha   90.00
_cell.angle_beta   90.00
_cell.angle_gamma   90.00
#
_symmetry.space_group_name_H-M   'P 1'
#
loop_
_entity.id
_entity.type
_entity.pdbx_description
1 polymer ?
#
loop_
_entity_poly.entity_id
_entity_poly.type
_entity_poly.pdbx_seq_one_letter_code
_entity_poly.pdbx_strand_id
1 'polypeptide(L)'
;MHQPYYTDPVVGSASMPWVRLHATKAYYDMASLLEKFPDVRATFNFTPSLLLQLQEILSGKVLDLFFEHAQRPAATLTLEEKAFLVRHFFSANWATMVRPYPRYHELLVKRGLDIAEHDLHRIARQFSTQELLDLQVWHNLAWFGYGPVQQYPRLAALRQKNRGFSEEDKREVLDLQRIVMGEIIPLYRRLMERGHIELTTTPFYHPILPLVIDTEINRRARPDLPLPARFHAPDDAAVQLEQAVEYHARTFGRPPTGLWPSEGSVCPEMLPLVYQAGLRWFATDEGILSRSLGMCGRPWHRQSALYQPYRIGDPERSLTVLFRDREISDAFGFVYHKTTPEAAAEDVLRRVRGIIHDAPQDTIVLPIILDGENPWEHYHDGGERFLSLLYEALTNHDLDQTGQILVRASTVSEVLSVAPPAQQLPCLHSGSWINSDYKIWIGHQEDNRGWDLLGHTRTRLTDLSPSLPSDCARAAWQELYAAEGSDWFWWYGDDFDTDFKPEFDRLFRTHLRNVWMHMGVPPPDQLNYPICTKATVSESESVQQPLVLLQPTIDGLVTDFFEWRGAGNITTRPPLGAMWKADGLFTAIRFGWNLEQLVLRFDPDDASAARQALEVDVTLQGPGGTFRLTFPFSTPGPKAFLLSRQSQDGWHEIGTYRSIGSQTVLELAVPWKDLHLEQGQTVQMSVIVREHGLEVARYPGHHPAVLTVPGPTFEAELWRV
;
A
#
# COMPACT_ATOMS: atom_id res chain seq x y z
N MET A 1 5.96 -15.07 5.02
CA MET A 1 4.67 -14.50 5.44
C MET A 1 4.91 -13.09 5.91
N HIS A 2 4.36 -12.15 5.17
CA HIS A 2 4.60 -10.73 5.39
C HIS A 2 3.32 -9.94 5.18
N GLN A 3 3.22 -8.81 5.87
CA GLN A 3 2.30 -7.73 5.53
C GLN A 3 2.96 -6.40 5.91
N PRO A 4 2.81 -5.36 5.07
CA PRO A 4 3.14 -3.99 5.44
C PRO A 4 2.52 -3.60 6.78
N TYR A 5 3.12 -2.64 7.48
CA TYR A 5 2.56 -2.11 8.73
C TYR A 5 1.40 -1.16 8.44
N TYR A 6 0.18 -1.68 8.31
CA TYR A 6 -1.02 -0.94 7.91
C TYR A 6 -1.60 -0.03 9.01
N THR A 7 -1.05 -0.10 10.21
CA THR A 7 -1.60 0.59 11.37
C THR A 7 -1.18 2.05 11.35
N ASP A 8 -2.16 2.94 11.37
CA ASP A 8 -1.96 4.33 11.76
C ASP A 8 -1.88 4.40 13.29
N PRO A 9 -0.71 4.64 13.90
CA PRO A 9 -0.53 4.53 15.34
C PRO A 9 -1.24 5.65 16.12
N VAL A 10 -1.55 6.76 15.45
CA VAL A 10 -2.23 7.91 16.04
C VAL A 10 -3.74 7.66 16.11
N VAL A 11 -4.30 7.12 15.03
CA VAL A 11 -5.74 6.79 14.97
C VAL A 11 -6.03 5.46 15.71
N GLY A 12 -5.03 4.58 15.80
CA GLY A 12 -5.20 3.24 16.35
C GLY A 12 -6.04 2.35 15.44
N SER A 13 -5.90 2.51 14.12
CA SER A 13 -6.67 1.76 13.12
C SER A 13 -5.80 1.26 11.97
N ALA A 14 -6.04 0.02 11.54
CA ALA A 14 -5.52 -0.53 10.30
C ALA A 14 -6.52 -0.28 9.18
N SER A 15 -6.09 0.42 8.13
CA SER A 15 -6.96 0.79 7.00
C SER A 15 -7.21 -0.36 6.02
N MET A 16 -6.36 -1.38 6.05
CA MET A 16 -6.43 -2.56 5.17
C MET A 16 -6.60 -3.86 5.97
N PRO A 17 -7.34 -4.84 5.42
CA PRO A 17 -7.79 -6.03 6.16
C PRO A 17 -6.82 -7.21 6.09
N TRP A 18 -5.70 -7.07 5.37
CA TRP A 18 -4.92 -8.20 4.87
C TRP A 18 -4.27 -9.03 5.98
N VAL A 19 -3.85 -8.40 7.08
CA VAL A 19 -3.35 -9.10 8.27
C VAL A 19 -4.40 -10.10 8.80
N ARG A 20 -5.66 -9.67 8.94
CA ARG A 20 -6.75 -10.51 9.42
C ARG A 20 -7.15 -11.56 8.39
N LEU A 21 -7.31 -11.17 7.13
CA LEU A 21 -7.86 -12.05 6.11
C LEU A 21 -6.90 -13.17 5.70
N HIS A 22 -5.60 -12.88 5.55
CA HIS A 22 -4.61 -13.93 5.28
C HIS A 22 -4.37 -14.85 6.48
N ALA A 23 -4.55 -14.36 7.71
CA ALA A 23 -4.50 -15.21 8.90
C ALA A 23 -5.53 -16.32 8.88
N THR A 24 -6.73 -16.08 8.34
CA THR A 24 -7.77 -17.11 8.25
C THR A 24 -7.67 -18.01 7.03
N LYS A 25 -6.66 -17.82 6.16
CA LYS A 25 -6.40 -18.65 4.97
C LYS A 25 -4.94 -19.09 4.99
N ALA A 26 -4.10 -18.44 4.18
CA ALA A 26 -2.70 -18.77 3.95
C ALA A 26 -1.92 -19.16 5.21
N TYR A 27 -1.92 -18.33 6.25
CA TYR A 27 -1.07 -18.58 7.41
C TYR A 27 -1.51 -19.82 8.19
N TYR A 28 -2.81 -20.01 8.38
CA TYR A 28 -3.34 -21.18 9.07
C TYR A 28 -3.26 -22.44 8.19
N ASP A 29 -3.59 -22.31 6.91
CA ASP A 29 -3.65 -23.38 5.92
C ASP A 29 -2.31 -24.09 5.77
N MET A 30 -1.21 -23.33 5.68
CA MET A 30 0.14 -23.90 5.54
C MET A 30 0.55 -24.76 6.74
N ALA A 31 0.31 -24.27 7.96
CA ALA A 31 0.63 -25.02 9.18
C ALA A 31 -0.29 -26.23 9.37
N SER A 32 -1.60 -26.05 9.19
CA SER A 32 -2.59 -27.12 9.38
C SER A 32 -2.45 -28.26 8.37
N LEU A 33 -2.02 -27.97 7.13
CA LEU A 33 -1.72 -29.01 6.16
C LEU A 33 -0.47 -29.79 6.56
N LEU A 34 0.60 -29.10 6.95
CA LEU A 34 1.86 -29.74 7.33
C LEU A 34 1.68 -30.69 8.53
N GLU A 35 0.80 -30.37 9.48
CA GLU A 35 0.45 -31.28 10.60
C GLU A 35 -0.04 -32.66 10.16
N LYS A 36 -0.65 -32.76 8.97
CA LYS A 36 -1.12 -34.03 8.41
C LYS A 36 0.03 -34.90 7.87
N PHE A 37 1.22 -34.33 7.69
CA PHE A 37 2.40 -34.97 7.09
C PHE A 37 3.62 -34.89 8.03
N PRO A 38 3.72 -35.78 9.04
CA PRO A 38 4.76 -35.71 10.08
C PRO A 38 6.19 -35.90 9.56
N ASP A 39 6.37 -36.56 8.41
CA ASP A 39 7.68 -36.80 7.79
C ASP A 39 8.15 -35.63 6.90
N VAL A 40 7.25 -34.68 6.59
CA VAL A 40 7.57 -33.49 5.80
C VAL A 40 7.87 -32.34 6.74
N ARG A 41 9.06 -31.76 6.62
CA ARG A 41 9.48 -30.58 7.40
C ARG A 41 9.66 -29.37 6.49
N ALA A 42 9.42 -28.19 7.04
CA ALA A 42 9.50 -26.93 6.29
C ALA A 42 10.09 -25.80 7.14
N THR A 43 10.59 -24.77 6.46
CA THR A 43 11.02 -23.51 7.10
C THR A 43 10.03 -22.42 6.75
N PHE A 44 9.49 -21.72 7.74
CA PHE A 44 8.59 -20.59 7.55
C PHE A 44 9.25 -19.30 7.99
N ASN A 45 8.96 -18.21 7.29
CA ASN A 45 9.37 -16.87 7.67
C ASN A 45 8.16 -16.05 8.12
N PHE A 46 8.28 -15.40 9.28
CA PHE A 46 7.34 -14.36 9.73
C PHE A 46 8.08 -13.05 9.95
N THR A 47 7.61 -12.01 9.26
CA THR A 47 8.08 -10.66 9.52
C THR A 47 7.57 -10.17 10.89
N PRO A 48 8.41 -9.51 11.71
CA PRO A 48 8.00 -9.02 13.02
C PRO A 48 6.81 -8.05 12.97
N SER A 49 6.77 -7.14 11.99
CA SER A 49 5.66 -6.20 11.79
C SER A 49 4.31 -6.90 11.57
N LEU A 50 4.26 -8.03 10.85
CA LEU A 50 3.04 -8.84 10.71
C LEU A 50 2.59 -9.42 12.07
N LEU A 51 3.52 -10.01 12.81
CA LEU A 51 3.21 -10.60 14.11
C LEU A 51 2.76 -9.55 15.13
N LEU A 52 3.35 -8.35 15.09
CA LEU A 52 2.93 -7.21 15.89
C LEU A 52 1.47 -6.84 15.56
N GLN A 53 1.15 -6.63 14.30
CA GLN A 53 -0.22 -6.28 13.89
C GLN A 53 -1.25 -7.34 14.29
N LEU A 54 -0.93 -8.63 14.18
CA LEU A 54 -1.82 -9.70 14.65
C LEU A 54 -2.14 -9.54 16.14
N GLN A 55 -1.13 -9.27 16.97
CA GLN A 55 -1.32 -9.06 18.41
C GLN A 55 -2.08 -7.76 18.71
N GLU A 56 -1.81 -6.68 17.97
CA GLU A 56 -2.49 -5.39 18.14
C GLU A 56 -3.98 -5.47 17.79
N ILE A 57 -4.34 -6.18 16.73
CA ILE A 57 -5.73 -6.42 16.34
C ILE A 57 -6.43 -7.35 17.35
N LEU A 58 -5.78 -8.45 17.76
CA LEU A 58 -6.36 -9.41 18.72
C LEU A 58 -6.58 -8.82 20.12
N SER A 59 -5.68 -7.93 20.56
CA SER A 59 -5.82 -7.23 21.84
C SER A 59 -6.86 -6.10 21.81
N GLY A 60 -7.34 -5.72 20.63
CA GLY A 60 -8.22 -4.57 20.44
C GLY A 60 -7.52 -3.22 20.57
N LYS A 61 -6.17 -3.19 20.60
CA LYS A 61 -5.38 -1.96 20.56
C LYS A 61 -5.53 -1.26 19.21
N VAL A 62 -5.69 -2.03 18.14
CA VAL A 62 -5.88 -1.54 16.77
C VAL A 62 -7.21 -2.04 16.23
N LEU A 63 -7.99 -1.12 15.66
CA LEU A 63 -9.24 -1.43 14.97
C LEU A 63 -8.98 -1.70 13.49
N ASP A 64 -9.41 -2.86 12.99
CA ASP A 64 -9.44 -3.16 11.55
C ASP A 64 -10.68 -2.49 10.93
N LEU A 65 -10.48 -1.55 10.00
CA LEU A 65 -11.55 -0.75 9.41
C LEU A 65 -12.60 -1.62 8.70
N PHE A 66 -12.17 -2.66 7.98
CA PHE A 66 -13.09 -3.57 7.29
C PHE A 66 -13.88 -4.40 8.30
N PHE A 67 -13.25 -4.81 9.39
CA PHE A 67 -13.91 -5.54 10.47
C PHE A 67 -14.97 -4.67 11.15
N GLU A 68 -14.67 -3.41 11.44
CA GLU A 68 -15.64 -2.44 11.97
C GLU A 68 -16.87 -2.31 11.05
N HIS A 69 -16.65 -2.12 9.74
CA HIS A 69 -17.74 -2.06 8.76
C HIS A 69 -18.50 -3.40 8.62
N ALA A 70 -17.83 -4.53 8.79
CA ALA A 70 -18.48 -5.84 8.80
C ALA A 70 -19.36 -6.03 10.05
N GLN A 71 -18.96 -5.50 11.21
CA GLN A 71 -19.72 -5.66 12.45
C GLN A 71 -21.03 -4.87 12.47
N ARG A 72 -21.06 -3.67 11.86
CA ARG A 72 -22.24 -2.80 11.91
C ARG A 72 -23.51 -3.49 11.40
N PRO A 73 -24.65 -3.41 12.11
CA PRO A 73 -25.90 -3.99 11.63
C PRO A 73 -26.28 -3.42 10.26
N ALA A 74 -26.63 -4.28 9.31
CA ALA A 74 -26.85 -3.87 7.92
C ALA A 74 -27.99 -2.86 7.79
N ALA A 75 -28.98 -2.93 8.69
CA ALA A 75 -30.13 -2.04 8.75
C ALA A 75 -29.77 -0.60 9.16
N THR A 76 -28.63 -0.42 9.83
CA THR A 76 -28.19 0.87 10.41
C THR A 76 -27.07 1.55 9.62
N LEU A 77 -26.58 0.91 8.56
CA LEU A 77 -25.49 1.44 7.74
C LEU A 77 -25.87 2.79 7.13
N THR A 78 -24.98 3.79 7.26
CA THR A 78 -25.12 5.05 6.53
C THR A 78 -24.89 4.82 5.03
N LEU A 79 -25.20 5.82 4.20
CA LEU A 79 -24.99 5.69 2.76
C LEU A 79 -23.50 5.54 2.41
N GLU A 80 -22.61 6.22 3.14
CA GLU A 80 -21.15 6.13 3.02
C GLU A 80 -20.66 4.73 3.38
N GLU A 81 -21.20 4.13 4.44
CA GLU A 81 -20.83 2.78 4.86
C GLU A 81 -21.31 1.74 3.87
N LYS A 82 -22.51 1.90 3.31
CA LYS A 82 -22.99 1.05 2.20
C LYS A 82 -22.08 1.16 0.98
N ALA A 83 -21.67 2.37 0.63
CA ALA A 83 -20.73 2.62 -0.46
C ALA A 83 -19.38 1.93 -0.19
N PHE A 84 -18.86 2.02 1.04
CA PHE A 84 -17.65 1.31 1.46
C PHE A 84 -17.76 -0.20 1.25
N LEU A 85 -18.84 -0.82 1.74
CA LEU A 85 -19.07 -2.27 1.55
C LEU A 85 -19.12 -2.63 0.05
N VAL A 86 -19.92 -1.91 -0.73
CA VAL A 86 -20.09 -2.17 -2.17
C VAL A 86 -18.75 -2.02 -2.93
N ARG A 87 -17.87 -1.10 -2.52
CA ARG A 87 -16.54 -0.94 -3.11
C ARG A 87 -15.58 -2.05 -2.70
N HIS A 88 -15.47 -2.32 -1.40
CA HIS A 88 -14.34 -3.07 -0.86
C HIS A 88 -14.66 -4.51 -0.44
N PHE A 89 -15.92 -4.88 -0.24
CA PHE A 89 -16.27 -6.23 0.20
C PHE A 89 -16.26 -7.26 -0.95
N PHE A 90 -15.64 -6.91 -2.07
CA PHE A 90 -15.24 -7.79 -3.16
C PHE A 90 -13.71 -7.84 -3.37
N SER A 91 -12.93 -7.26 -2.45
CA SER A 91 -11.47 -7.34 -2.48
C SER A 91 -11.02 -8.75 -2.06
N ALA A 92 -11.04 -9.65 -3.04
CA ALA A 92 -10.64 -11.06 -3.02
C ALA A 92 -10.49 -11.51 -4.48
N ASN A 93 -9.79 -12.62 -4.75
CA ASN A 93 -9.75 -13.16 -6.11
C ASN A 93 -11.15 -13.57 -6.61
N TRP A 94 -11.68 -12.86 -7.60
CA TRP A 94 -13.05 -13.11 -8.07
C TRP A 94 -13.24 -14.50 -8.67
N ALA A 95 -12.23 -15.05 -9.35
CA ALA A 95 -12.35 -16.32 -10.05
C ALA A 95 -12.51 -17.50 -9.10
N THR A 96 -11.80 -17.48 -7.97
CA THR A 96 -11.66 -18.60 -7.03
C THR A 96 -12.37 -18.37 -5.71
N MET A 97 -12.64 -17.12 -5.33
CA MET A 97 -13.20 -16.79 -4.01
C MET A 97 -14.56 -16.10 -4.06
N VAL A 98 -14.97 -15.55 -5.22
CA VAL A 98 -16.30 -14.91 -5.37
C VAL A 98 -17.22 -15.74 -6.26
N ARG A 99 -16.81 -16.00 -7.51
CA ARG A 99 -17.60 -16.73 -8.52
C ARG A 99 -18.05 -18.13 -8.08
N PRO A 100 -17.28 -18.90 -7.31
CA PRO A 100 -17.72 -20.23 -6.85
C PRO A 100 -18.91 -20.20 -5.89
N TYR A 101 -19.23 -19.04 -5.28
CA TYR A 101 -20.33 -18.90 -4.33
C TYR A 101 -21.50 -18.15 -4.98
N PRO A 102 -22.62 -18.81 -5.32
CA PRO A 102 -23.65 -18.24 -6.17
C PRO A 102 -24.21 -16.89 -5.70
N ARG A 103 -24.46 -16.74 -4.40
CA ARG A 103 -24.98 -15.48 -3.87
C ARG A 103 -23.93 -14.38 -3.85
N TYR A 104 -22.68 -14.69 -3.55
CA TYR A 104 -21.61 -13.69 -3.56
C TYR A 104 -21.37 -13.17 -4.98
N HIS A 105 -21.36 -14.07 -5.95
CA HIS A 105 -21.28 -13.73 -7.38
C HIS A 105 -22.47 -12.88 -7.84
N GLU A 106 -23.70 -13.21 -7.43
CA GLU A 106 -24.89 -12.40 -7.73
C GLU A 106 -24.75 -10.95 -7.24
N LEU A 107 -24.20 -10.77 -6.03
CA LEU A 107 -23.95 -9.44 -5.46
C LEU A 107 -22.86 -8.68 -6.24
N LEU A 108 -21.81 -9.36 -6.70
CA LEU A 108 -20.78 -8.77 -7.57
C LEU A 108 -21.36 -8.34 -8.92
N VAL A 109 -22.20 -9.18 -9.54
CA VAL A 109 -22.89 -8.84 -10.80
C VAL A 109 -23.78 -7.61 -10.62
N LYS A 110 -24.50 -7.53 -9.50
CA LYS A 110 -25.33 -6.36 -9.16
C LYS A 110 -24.50 -5.10 -8.94
N ARG A 111 -23.33 -5.22 -8.30
CA ARG A 111 -22.37 -4.12 -8.12
C ARG A 111 -21.83 -3.60 -9.45
N GLY A 112 -21.75 -4.45 -10.49
CA GLY A 112 -21.08 -4.19 -11.76
C GLY A 112 -19.61 -4.60 -11.71
N LEU A 113 -18.87 -4.61 -12.83
CA LEU A 113 -17.43 -4.94 -12.86
C LEU A 113 -16.52 -3.70 -12.88
N ASP A 114 -17.02 -2.61 -13.46
CA ASP A 114 -16.35 -1.31 -13.48
C ASP A 114 -17.17 -0.32 -12.65
N ILE A 115 -16.57 0.24 -11.60
CA ILE A 115 -17.21 1.28 -10.79
C ILE A 115 -16.45 2.58 -11.00
N ALA A 116 -17.12 3.57 -11.59
CA ALA A 116 -16.67 4.95 -11.47
C ALA A 116 -16.99 5.48 -10.07
N GLU A 117 -16.06 6.21 -9.44
CA GLU A 117 -16.21 6.67 -8.05
C GLU A 117 -17.50 7.47 -7.79
N HIS A 118 -17.91 8.31 -8.76
CA HIS A 118 -19.14 9.11 -8.65
C HIS A 118 -20.44 8.27 -8.62
N ASP A 119 -20.38 7.03 -9.09
CA ASP A 119 -21.52 6.12 -9.16
C ASP A 119 -21.70 5.27 -7.89
N LEU A 120 -20.71 5.23 -7.00
CA LEU A 120 -20.70 4.30 -5.88
C LEU A 120 -21.89 4.51 -4.93
N HIS A 121 -22.22 5.75 -4.58
CA HIS A 121 -23.39 6.06 -3.76
C HIS A 121 -24.71 5.70 -4.46
N ARG A 122 -24.77 5.85 -5.80
CA ARG A 122 -25.96 5.47 -6.58
C ARG A 122 -26.14 3.96 -6.57
N ILE A 123 -25.07 3.20 -6.79
CA ILE A 123 -25.07 1.73 -6.73
C ILE A 123 -25.43 1.26 -5.32
N ALA A 124 -24.83 1.85 -4.28
CA ALA A 124 -25.10 1.50 -2.89
C ALA A 124 -26.57 1.63 -2.48
N ARG A 125 -27.31 2.61 -3.03
CA ARG A 125 -28.77 2.76 -2.81
C ARG A 125 -29.60 1.61 -3.39
N GLN A 126 -29.08 0.90 -4.38
CA GLN A 126 -29.77 -0.22 -5.03
C GLN A 126 -29.69 -1.51 -4.21
N PHE A 127 -28.77 -1.60 -3.25
CA PHE A 127 -28.64 -2.74 -2.36
C PHE A 127 -29.65 -2.64 -1.20
N SER A 128 -30.45 -3.69 -1.05
CA SER A 128 -31.33 -3.88 0.10
C SER A 128 -30.52 -4.23 1.36
N THR A 129 -31.16 -4.06 2.53
CA THR A 129 -30.56 -4.44 3.81
C THR A 129 -30.09 -5.90 3.83
N GLN A 130 -30.89 -6.83 3.31
CA GLN A 130 -30.52 -8.26 3.28
C GLN A 130 -29.35 -8.53 2.33
N GLU A 131 -29.25 -7.82 1.20
CA GLU A 131 -28.10 -7.96 0.29
C GLU A 131 -26.80 -7.42 0.89
N LEU A 132 -26.87 -6.32 1.65
CA LEU A 132 -25.73 -5.80 2.39
C LEU A 132 -25.30 -6.75 3.51
N LEU A 133 -26.25 -7.33 4.23
CA LEU A 133 -25.97 -8.36 5.24
C LEU A 133 -25.32 -9.59 4.62
N ASP A 134 -25.86 -10.09 3.51
CA ASP A 134 -25.26 -11.21 2.78
C ASP A 134 -23.85 -10.86 2.27
N LEU A 135 -23.62 -9.62 1.83
CA LEU A 135 -22.29 -9.13 1.40
C LEU A 135 -21.30 -9.08 2.57
N GLN A 136 -21.71 -8.55 3.73
CA GLN A 136 -20.89 -8.52 4.95
C GLN A 136 -20.45 -9.93 5.35
N VAL A 137 -21.36 -10.90 5.29
CA VAL A 137 -21.03 -12.29 5.62
C VAL A 137 -20.13 -12.91 4.58
N TRP A 138 -20.46 -12.79 3.29
CA TRP A 138 -19.71 -13.45 2.22
C TRP A 138 -18.28 -12.96 2.08
N HIS A 139 -18.04 -11.66 2.21
CA HIS A 139 -16.69 -11.13 2.20
C HIS A 139 -15.82 -11.88 3.23
N ASN A 140 -16.26 -11.93 4.48
CA ASN A 140 -15.48 -12.57 5.55
C ASN A 140 -15.45 -14.10 5.42
N LEU A 141 -16.55 -14.73 5.00
CA LEU A 141 -16.66 -16.18 4.87
C LEU A 141 -15.81 -16.77 3.74
N ALA A 142 -15.64 -16.03 2.64
CA ALA A 142 -14.82 -16.44 1.50
C ALA A 142 -13.32 -16.48 1.82
N TRP A 143 -12.89 -15.69 2.81
CA TRP A 143 -11.50 -15.62 3.28
C TRP A 143 -11.08 -16.73 4.24
N PHE A 144 -11.98 -17.64 4.63
CA PHE A 144 -11.54 -18.84 5.35
C PHE A 144 -10.89 -19.86 4.41
N GLY A 145 -9.70 -20.31 4.77
CA GLY A 145 -8.95 -21.37 4.12
C GLY A 145 -9.51 -22.77 4.33
N TYR A 146 -8.87 -23.76 3.71
CA TYR A 146 -9.26 -25.15 3.86
C TYR A 146 -9.06 -25.65 5.30
N GLY A 147 -7.99 -25.19 5.98
CA GLY A 147 -7.65 -25.57 7.35
C GLY A 147 -8.74 -25.17 8.35
N PRO A 148 -9.11 -23.87 8.43
CA PRO A 148 -10.17 -23.44 9.33
C PRO A 148 -11.53 -24.04 8.98
N VAL A 149 -11.86 -24.20 7.69
CA VAL A 149 -13.14 -24.80 7.28
C VAL A 149 -13.25 -26.25 7.73
N GLN A 150 -12.16 -27.01 7.68
CA GLN A 150 -12.10 -28.37 8.21
C GLN A 150 -12.22 -28.39 9.74
N GLN A 151 -11.53 -27.47 10.42
CA GLN A 151 -11.49 -27.39 11.89
C GLN A 151 -12.83 -26.95 12.49
N TYR A 152 -13.55 -26.04 11.83
CA TYR A 152 -14.82 -25.49 12.30
C TYR A 152 -15.94 -25.81 11.29
N PRO A 153 -16.65 -26.95 11.44
CA PRO A 153 -17.69 -27.41 10.51
C PRO A 153 -18.81 -26.38 10.25
N ARG A 154 -19.00 -25.45 11.18
CA ARG A 154 -19.95 -24.34 11.04
C ARG A 154 -19.65 -23.45 9.84
N LEU A 155 -18.38 -23.21 9.51
CA LEU A 155 -18.00 -22.44 8.32
C LEU A 155 -18.51 -23.10 7.04
N ALA A 156 -18.40 -24.44 6.95
CA ALA A 156 -18.94 -25.20 5.83
C ALA A 156 -20.49 -25.12 5.78
N ALA A 157 -21.16 -25.22 6.94
CA ALA A 157 -22.62 -25.08 7.02
C ALA A 157 -23.10 -23.68 6.57
N LEU A 158 -22.36 -22.61 6.94
CA LEU A 158 -22.65 -21.24 6.51
C LEU A 158 -22.42 -21.05 5.00
N ARG A 159 -21.36 -21.66 4.43
CA ARG A 159 -21.15 -21.67 2.98
C ARG A 159 -22.31 -22.35 2.24
N GLN A 160 -22.81 -23.47 2.77
CA GLN A 160 -23.97 -24.17 2.22
C GLN A 160 -25.27 -23.37 2.33
N LYS A 161 -25.46 -22.63 3.43
CA LYS A 161 -26.61 -21.72 3.61
C LYS A 161 -26.68 -20.70 2.48
N ASN A 162 -25.53 -20.16 2.07
CA ASN A 162 -25.30 -19.33 0.88
C ASN A 162 -26.04 -17.98 0.81
N ARG A 163 -27.25 -17.82 1.34
CA ARG A 163 -28.03 -16.57 1.30
C ARG A 163 -28.96 -16.45 2.50
N GLY A 164 -29.51 -15.26 2.70
CA GLY A 164 -30.45 -15.02 3.81
C GLY A 164 -29.74 -15.17 5.15
N PHE A 165 -28.51 -14.66 5.23
CA PHE A 165 -27.78 -14.67 6.49
C PHE A 165 -28.46 -13.75 7.50
N SER A 166 -28.35 -14.12 8.76
CA SER A 166 -28.80 -13.32 9.89
C SER A 166 -27.64 -12.52 10.49
N GLU A 167 -27.96 -11.52 11.30
CA GLU A 167 -26.96 -10.81 12.12
C GLU A 167 -26.22 -11.74 13.10
N GLU A 168 -26.85 -12.84 13.50
CA GLU A 168 -26.22 -13.88 14.31
C GLU A 168 -25.20 -14.70 13.51
N ASP A 169 -25.54 -15.12 12.28
CA ASP A 169 -24.58 -15.79 11.40
C ASP A 169 -23.37 -14.89 11.12
N LYS A 170 -23.61 -13.58 10.90
CA LYS A 170 -22.53 -12.60 10.72
C LYS A 170 -21.61 -12.53 11.92
N ARG A 171 -22.18 -12.42 13.12
CA ARG A 171 -21.40 -12.40 14.36
C ARG A 171 -20.57 -13.67 14.52
N GLU A 172 -21.16 -14.82 14.24
CA GLU A 172 -20.48 -16.12 14.32
C GLU A 172 -19.29 -16.22 13.36
N VAL A 173 -19.43 -15.75 12.11
CA VAL A 173 -18.31 -15.68 11.14
C VAL A 173 -17.18 -14.80 11.68
N LEU A 174 -17.50 -13.62 12.19
CA LEU A 174 -16.52 -12.66 12.69
C LEU A 174 -15.82 -13.15 13.97
N ASP A 175 -16.56 -13.83 14.86
CA ASP A 175 -16.02 -14.45 16.07
C ASP A 175 -15.06 -15.59 15.70
N LEU A 176 -15.43 -16.44 14.73
CA LEU A 176 -14.55 -17.49 14.21
C LEU A 176 -13.27 -16.93 13.58
N GLN A 177 -13.32 -15.76 12.92
CA GLN A 177 -12.11 -15.14 12.41
C GLN A 177 -11.15 -14.76 13.54
N ARG A 178 -11.67 -14.15 14.61
CA ARG A 178 -10.87 -13.80 15.80
C ARG A 178 -10.26 -15.03 16.47
N ILE A 179 -11.02 -16.12 16.58
CA ILE A 179 -10.53 -17.38 17.13
C ILE A 179 -9.36 -17.90 16.30
N VAL A 180 -9.55 -18.05 14.98
CA VAL A 180 -8.52 -18.57 14.06
C VAL A 180 -7.26 -17.70 14.06
N MET A 181 -7.41 -16.37 14.05
CA MET A 181 -6.27 -15.45 14.19
C MET A 181 -5.49 -15.68 15.49
N GLY A 182 -6.19 -15.89 16.60
CA GLY A 182 -5.60 -16.15 17.92
C GLY A 182 -4.81 -17.47 17.99
N GLU A 183 -5.04 -18.39 17.06
CA GLU A 183 -4.38 -19.69 17.01
C GLU A 183 -3.06 -19.68 16.22
N ILE A 184 -2.80 -18.67 15.38
CA ILE A 184 -1.63 -18.63 14.48
C ILE A 184 -0.31 -18.75 15.25
N ILE A 185 -0.03 -17.82 16.17
CA ILE A 185 1.25 -17.83 16.92
C ILE A 185 1.39 -19.11 17.75
N PRO A 186 0.38 -19.54 18.54
CA PRO A 186 0.44 -20.82 19.26
C PRO A 186 0.67 -22.04 18.35
N LEU A 187 0.05 -22.09 17.17
CA LEU A 187 0.18 -23.20 16.23
C LEU A 187 1.62 -23.33 15.73
N TYR A 188 2.18 -22.26 15.17
CA TYR A 188 3.56 -22.25 14.68
C TYR A 188 4.58 -22.50 15.80
N ARG A 189 4.34 -21.95 17.00
CA ARG A 189 5.19 -22.24 18.17
C ARG A 189 5.22 -23.74 18.49
N ARG A 190 4.06 -24.40 18.57
CA ARG A 190 3.99 -25.85 18.84
C ARG A 190 4.72 -26.67 17.78
N LEU A 191 4.56 -26.33 16.50
CA LEU A 191 5.25 -27.01 15.40
C LEU A 191 6.77 -26.84 15.50
N MET A 192 7.22 -25.63 15.84
CA MET A 192 8.64 -25.33 16.00
C MET A 192 9.23 -26.07 17.21
N GLU A 193 8.51 -26.12 18.34
CA GLU A 193 8.93 -26.84 19.56
C GLU A 193 9.05 -28.36 19.32
N ARG A 194 8.21 -28.93 18.45
CA ARG A 194 8.28 -30.34 18.02
C ARG A 194 9.42 -30.63 17.02
N GLY A 195 10.10 -29.59 16.51
CA GLY A 195 11.10 -29.73 15.46
C GLY A 195 10.52 -30.06 14.09
N HIS A 196 9.22 -29.89 13.89
CA HIS A 196 8.56 -30.14 12.60
C HIS A 196 8.82 -29.00 11.61
N ILE A 197 9.02 -27.80 12.14
CA ILE A 197 9.36 -26.60 11.36
C ILE A 197 10.53 -25.83 11.97
N GLU A 198 11.17 -25.01 11.14
CA GLU A 198 12.02 -23.91 11.57
C GLU A 198 11.29 -22.59 11.31
N LEU A 199 11.40 -21.64 12.25
CA LEU A 199 10.92 -20.28 12.09
C LEU A 199 12.10 -19.34 11.91
N THR A 200 12.03 -18.53 10.87
CA THR A 200 13.00 -17.49 10.53
C THR A 200 12.39 -16.11 10.71
N THR A 201 13.25 -15.09 10.65
CA THR A 201 12.83 -13.69 10.72
C THR A 201 13.34 -12.88 9.54
N THR A 202 12.92 -11.61 9.52
CA THR A 202 13.31 -10.55 8.58
C THR A 202 13.48 -9.27 9.40
N PRO A 203 14.30 -8.29 8.96
CA PRO A 203 14.27 -6.91 9.47
C PRO A 203 12.86 -6.44 9.84
N PHE A 204 12.74 -5.79 11.01
CA PHE A 204 11.48 -5.66 11.72
C PHE A 204 10.30 -5.15 10.88
N TYR A 205 10.51 -4.06 10.14
CA TYR A 205 9.51 -3.44 9.27
C TYR A 205 9.73 -3.76 7.79
N HIS A 206 10.46 -4.82 7.49
CA HIS A 206 10.75 -5.29 6.14
C HIS A 206 11.44 -4.25 5.20
N PRO A 207 12.42 -3.44 5.63
CA PRO A 207 13.18 -2.59 4.71
C PRO A 207 14.05 -3.39 3.72
N ILE A 208 14.30 -2.83 2.55
CA ILE A 208 15.40 -3.27 1.68
C ILE A 208 16.73 -2.89 2.35
N LEU A 209 17.26 -3.77 3.21
CA LEU A 209 18.45 -3.51 4.03
C LEU A 209 19.61 -2.86 3.26
N PRO A 210 19.99 -3.32 2.05
CA PRO A 210 21.05 -2.65 1.28
C PRO A 210 20.81 -1.16 1.04
N LEU A 211 19.57 -0.75 0.77
CA LEU A 211 19.23 0.65 0.50
C LEU A 211 19.16 1.50 1.78
N VAL A 212 18.77 0.91 2.91
CA VAL A 212 18.84 1.57 4.22
C VAL A 212 20.29 1.77 4.66
N ILE A 213 21.15 0.76 4.46
CA ILE A 213 22.60 0.88 4.71
C ILE A 213 23.17 2.03 3.89
N ASP A 214 22.96 2.01 2.56
CA ASP A 214 23.39 3.09 1.67
C ASP A 214 22.71 2.99 0.29
N THR A 215 21.96 4.02 -0.11
CA THR A 215 21.32 4.07 -1.44
C THR A 215 22.34 4.01 -2.59
N GLU A 216 23.59 4.42 -2.37
CA GLU A 216 24.65 4.34 -3.39
C GLU A 216 25.05 2.89 -3.71
N ILE A 217 24.72 1.89 -2.87
CA ILE A 217 24.96 0.47 -3.17
C ILE A 217 24.25 0.05 -4.46
N ASN A 218 23.14 0.69 -4.83
CA ASN A 218 22.42 0.42 -6.07
C ASN A 218 23.31 0.57 -7.32
N ARG A 219 24.33 1.45 -7.29
CA ARG A 219 25.24 1.64 -8.44
C ARG A 219 26.00 0.38 -8.83
N ARG A 220 26.16 -0.59 -7.93
CA ARG A 220 26.79 -1.88 -8.26
C ARG A 220 25.94 -2.71 -9.22
N ALA A 221 24.63 -2.67 -9.04
CA ALA A 221 23.68 -3.40 -9.90
C ALA A 221 23.26 -2.57 -11.11
N ARG A 222 23.00 -1.27 -10.88
CA ARG A 222 22.38 -0.33 -11.82
C ARG A 222 23.04 1.05 -11.76
N PRO A 223 24.25 1.21 -12.32
CA PRO A 223 24.93 2.51 -12.37
C PRO A 223 24.20 3.53 -13.26
N ASP A 224 23.27 3.08 -14.10
CA ASP A 224 22.46 3.86 -15.03
C ASP A 224 21.27 4.59 -14.39
N LEU A 225 20.79 4.13 -13.23
CA LEU A 225 19.59 4.69 -12.61
C LEU A 225 19.88 6.03 -11.90
N PRO A 226 18.98 7.03 -12.02
CA PRO A 226 19.08 8.24 -11.21
C PRO A 226 18.83 7.88 -9.74
N LEU A 227 19.65 8.42 -8.84
CA LEU A 227 19.52 8.17 -7.39
C LEU A 227 18.97 9.41 -6.67
N PRO A 228 18.29 9.23 -5.53
CA PRO A 228 17.88 10.33 -4.65
C PRO A 228 19.10 10.99 -3.99
N ALA A 229 18.87 11.98 -3.13
CA ALA A 229 19.88 12.38 -2.17
C ALA A 229 20.32 11.15 -1.36
N ARG A 230 21.64 11.00 -1.14
CA ARG A 230 22.19 9.80 -0.52
C ARG A 230 21.60 9.60 0.88
N PHE A 231 20.88 8.49 1.05
CA PHE A 231 20.44 7.99 2.35
C PHE A 231 21.47 6.96 2.83
N HIS A 232 21.93 7.09 4.07
CA HIS A 232 22.97 6.25 4.65
C HIS A 232 22.73 6.05 6.15
N ALA A 233 22.20 4.88 6.51
CA ALA A 233 21.73 4.55 7.85
C ALA A 233 22.06 3.09 8.25
N PRO A 234 23.34 2.70 8.33
CA PRO A 234 23.72 1.35 8.75
C PRO A 234 23.29 1.01 10.18
N ASP A 235 23.15 2.01 11.06
CA ASP A 235 22.69 1.82 12.44
C ASP A 235 21.20 1.43 12.48
N ASP A 236 20.36 2.02 11.62
CA ASP A 236 18.94 1.71 11.51
C ASP A 236 18.77 0.26 11.04
N ALA A 237 19.55 -0.16 10.03
CA ALA A 237 19.64 -1.54 9.57
C ALA A 237 20.04 -2.53 10.70
N ALA A 238 21.01 -2.16 11.55
CA ALA A 238 21.41 -2.98 12.69
C ALA A 238 20.28 -3.10 13.73
N VAL A 239 19.65 -1.99 14.10
CA VAL A 239 18.54 -1.95 15.07
C VAL A 239 17.36 -2.76 14.58
N GLN A 240 17.00 -2.68 13.29
CA GLN A 240 15.91 -3.48 12.73
C GLN A 240 16.18 -4.99 12.79
N LEU A 241 17.43 -5.43 12.64
CA LEU A 241 17.82 -6.84 12.81
C LEU A 241 17.80 -7.27 14.29
N GLU A 242 18.34 -6.45 15.19
CA GLU A 242 18.34 -6.72 16.63
C GLU A 242 16.92 -6.83 17.19
N GLN A 243 16.05 -5.88 16.83
CA GLN A 243 14.64 -5.90 17.24
C GLN A 243 13.91 -7.13 16.68
N ALA A 244 14.21 -7.54 15.44
CA ALA A 244 13.60 -8.73 14.85
C ALA A 244 13.96 -10.01 15.63
N VAL A 245 15.24 -10.17 15.97
CA VAL A 245 15.73 -11.31 16.76
C VAL A 245 15.11 -11.31 18.17
N GLU A 246 15.08 -10.16 18.83
CA GLU A 246 14.48 -10.02 20.16
C GLU A 246 12.97 -10.32 20.13
N TYR A 247 12.26 -9.78 19.15
CA TYR A 247 10.82 -9.96 19.01
C TYR A 247 10.46 -11.42 18.72
N HIS A 248 11.23 -12.10 17.86
CA HIS A 248 11.08 -13.53 17.61
C HIS A 248 11.33 -14.34 18.88
N ALA A 249 12.37 -14.02 19.66
CA ALA A 249 12.66 -14.70 20.93
C ALA A 249 11.53 -14.54 21.96
N ARG A 250 10.96 -13.33 22.07
CA ARG A 250 9.81 -13.07 22.95
C ARG A 250 8.55 -13.81 22.49
N THR A 251 8.31 -13.88 21.18
CA THR A 251 7.08 -14.48 20.62
C THR A 251 7.11 -16.01 20.63
N PHE A 252 8.23 -16.60 20.20
CA PHE A 252 8.35 -18.05 19.99
C PHE A 252 9.22 -18.76 21.03
N GLY A 253 9.81 -18.01 21.99
CA GLY A 253 10.57 -18.56 23.12
C GLY A 253 12.06 -18.79 22.86
N ARG A 254 12.56 -18.54 21.64
CA ARG A 254 13.99 -18.62 21.29
C ARG A 254 14.34 -17.70 20.11
N PRO A 255 15.57 -17.18 20.01
CA PRO A 255 16.01 -16.41 18.85
C PRO A 255 16.01 -17.27 17.57
N PRO A 256 15.80 -16.67 16.39
CA PRO A 256 15.88 -17.36 15.11
C PRO A 256 17.35 -17.55 14.71
N THR A 257 17.62 -18.63 13.96
CA THR A 257 18.96 -18.88 13.39
C THR A 257 19.08 -18.33 11.97
N GLY A 258 17.96 -18.31 11.23
CA GLY A 258 17.88 -17.95 9.84
C GLY A 258 17.25 -16.59 9.59
N LEU A 259 17.74 -15.93 8.54
CA LEU A 259 17.24 -14.68 8.01
C LEU A 259 16.67 -14.87 6.61
N TRP A 260 15.45 -14.41 6.39
CA TRP A 260 14.99 -14.02 5.07
C TRP A 260 15.20 -12.52 4.92
N PRO A 261 16.20 -12.05 4.15
CA PRO A 261 16.30 -10.63 3.82
C PRO A 261 15.06 -10.21 3.04
N SER A 262 14.54 -9.01 3.31
CA SER A 262 13.38 -8.47 2.57
C SER A 262 13.62 -8.57 1.07
N GLU A 263 12.71 -9.23 0.37
CA GLU A 263 12.80 -9.42 -1.09
C GLU A 263 14.08 -10.16 -1.53
N GLY A 264 14.64 -11.01 -0.67
CA GLY A 264 15.93 -11.66 -0.89
C GLY A 264 17.08 -10.66 -1.11
N SER A 265 16.94 -9.41 -0.66
CA SER A 265 17.87 -8.32 -0.92
C SER A 265 19.15 -8.43 -0.11
N VAL A 266 20.28 -8.49 -0.81
CA VAL A 266 21.58 -8.73 -0.20
C VAL A 266 22.66 -7.80 -0.72
N CYS A 267 23.65 -7.51 0.12
CA CYS A 267 24.89 -6.82 -0.23
C CYS A 267 26.04 -7.26 0.70
N PRO A 268 27.31 -7.12 0.31
CA PRO A 268 28.45 -7.43 1.20
C PRO A 268 28.37 -6.75 2.58
N GLU A 269 27.90 -5.50 2.62
CA GLU A 269 27.87 -4.66 3.81
C GLU A 269 26.91 -5.17 4.90
N MET A 270 25.91 -5.97 4.54
CA MET A 270 24.98 -6.51 5.52
C MET A 270 25.59 -7.67 6.33
N LEU A 271 26.61 -8.36 5.81
CA LEU A 271 27.11 -9.60 6.40
C LEU A 271 27.57 -9.44 7.87
N PRO A 272 28.34 -8.38 8.23
CA PRO A 272 28.71 -8.15 9.62
C PRO A 272 27.50 -7.89 10.52
N LEU A 273 26.50 -7.13 10.04
CA LEU A 273 25.29 -6.80 10.80
C LEU A 273 24.47 -8.07 11.09
N VAL A 274 24.27 -8.92 10.08
CA VAL A 274 23.56 -10.19 10.21
C VAL A 274 24.28 -11.12 11.21
N TYR A 275 25.60 -11.24 11.12
CA TYR A 275 26.38 -12.06 12.05
C TYR A 275 26.28 -11.56 13.49
N GLN A 276 26.41 -10.24 13.68
CA GLN A 276 26.34 -9.57 15.00
C GLN A 276 24.97 -9.73 15.66
N ALA A 277 23.89 -9.69 14.87
CA ALA A 277 22.53 -9.95 15.37
C ALA A 277 22.31 -11.41 15.84
N GLY A 278 23.29 -12.30 15.66
CA GLY A 278 23.20 -13.70 16.10
C GLY A 278 22.66 -14.67 15.05
N LEU A 279 22.35 -14.19 13.85
CA LEU A 279 21.90 -14.99 12.73
C LEU A 279 23.09 -15.75 12.11
N ARG A 280 22.83 -16.91 11.52
CA ARG A 280 23.89 -17.82 11.01
C ARG A 280 23.74 -18.19 9.55
N TRP A 281 22.53 -18.08 9.01
CA TRP A 281 22.29 -18.32 7.61
C TRP A 281 21.25 -17.36 7.04
N PHE A 282 21.32 -17.12 5.74
CA PHE A 282 20.28 -16.43 4.99
C PHE A 282 20.08 -17.08 3.62
N ALA A 283 18.97 -16.75 2.96
CA ALA A 283 18.71 -17.22 1.60
C ALA A 283 18.43 -16.04 0.65
N THR A 284 18.79 -16.22 -0.62
CA THR A 284 18.52 -15.28 -1.72
C THR A 284 18.35 -16.06 -3.03
N ASP A 285 18.48 -15.43 -4.18
CA ASP A 285 18.10 -15.95 -5.49
C ASP A 285 19.30 -16.41 -6.36
N GLU A 286 19.07 -17.38 -7.25
CA GLU A 286 20.12 -17.93 -8.13
C GLU A 286 20.78 -16.89 -9.05
N GLY A 287 20.08 -15.80 -9.40
CA GLY A 287 20.65 -14.70 -10.17
C GLY A 287 21.73 -13.94 -9.39
N ILE A 288 21.58 -13.83 -8.06
CA ILE A 288 22.62 -13.29 -7.19
C ILE A 288 23.82 -14.21 -7.20
N LEU A 289 23.64 -15.53 -7.09
CA LEU A 289 24.75 -16.48 -7.17
C LEU A 289 25.47 -16.41 -8.52
N SER A 290 24.72 -16.40 -9.62
CA SER A 290 25.26 -16.34 -10.98
C SER A 290 26.15 -15.11 -11.18
N ARG A 291 25.67 -13.93 -10.78
CA ARG A 291 26.45 -12.68 -10.84
C ARG A 291 27.63 -12.67 -9.88
N SER A 292 27.45 -13.21 -8.67
CA SER A 292 28.52 -13.34 -7.67
C SER A 292 29.67 -14.19 -8.20
N LEU A 293 29.38 -15.35 -8.81
CA LEU A 293 30.38 -16.21 -9.44
C LEU A 293 31.07 -15.50 -10.61
N GLY A 294 30.31 -14.81 -11.45
CA GLY A 294 30.83 -14.01 -12.55
C GLY A 294 31.81 -12.91 -12.10
N MET A 295 31.50 -12.20 -11.01
CA MET A 295 32.38 -11.19 -10.40
C MET A 295 33.72 -11.79 -9.95
N CYS A 296 33.73 -13.07 -9.54
CA CYS A 296 34.94 -13.77 -9.15
C CYS A 296 35.59 -14.55 -10.31
N GLY A 297 35.18 -14.30 -11.57
CA GLY A 297 35.71 -14.97 -12.76
C GLY A 297 35.37 -16.46 -12.88
N ARG A 298 34.35 -16.94 -12.15
CA ARG A 298 33.87 -18.33 -12.19
C ARG A 298 32.68 -18.43 -13.16
N PRO A 299 32.68 -19.39 -14.11
CA PRO A 299 31.56 -19.55 -15.03
C PRO A 299 30.31 -20.03 -14.31
N TRP A 300 29.15 -19.58 -14.79
CA TRP A 300 27.85 -20.04 -14.29
C TRP A 300 27.49 -21.40 -14.90
N HIS A 301 27.42 -22.42 -14.03
CA HIS A 301 26.97 -23.76 -14.38
C HIS A 301 25.91 -24.20 -13.36
N ARG A 302 24.64 -23.91 -13.65
CA ARG A 302 23.51 -24.03 -12.72
C ARG A 302 23.50 -25.36 -11.95
N GLN A 303 23.58 -26.49 -12.63
CA GLN A 303 23.51 -27.83 -12.02
C GLN A 303 24.61 -28.06 -10.97
N SER A 304 25.84 -27.60 -11.25
CA SER A 304 26.99 -27.75 -10.35
C SER A 304 27.06 -26.67 -9.26
N ALA A 305 26.42 -25.52 -9.48
CA ALA A 305 26.58 -24.34 -8.65
C ALA A 305 25.41 -24.13 -7.68
N LEU A 306 24.17 -24.30 -8.14
CA LEU A 306 22.98 -23.85 -7.41
C LEU A 306 22.64 -24.73 -6.20
N TYR A 307 22.75 -26.05 -6.37
CA TYR A 307 22.14 -27.01 -5.46
C TYR A 307 23.01 -27.38 -4.24
N GLN A 308 23.67 -26.39 -3.65
CA GLN A 308 24.53 -26.52 -2.48
C GLN A 308 24.60 -25.21 -1.68
N PRO A 309 24.83 -25.27 -0.36
CA PRO A 309 25.07 -24.08 0.45
C PRO A 309 26.50 -23.55 0.26
N TYR A 310 26.67 -22.22 0.40
CA TYR A 310 27.96 -21.54 0.35
C TYR A 310 28.30 -20.86 1.66
N ARG A 311 29.59 -20.83 2.00
CA ARG A 311 30.13 -20.02 3.09
C ARG A 311 30.48 -18.64 2.55
N ILE A 312 30.11 -17.59 3.28
CA ILE A 312 30.34 -16.20 2.89
C ILE A 312 30.77 -15.34 4.08
N GLY A 313 31.48 -14.25 3.80
CA GLY A 313 32.06 -13.37 4.82
C GLY A 313 33.42 -13.87 5.32
N ASP A 314 33.91 -13.23 6.38
CA ASP A 314 35.22 -13.51 6.96
C ASP A 314 35.27 -14.92 7.57
N PRO A 315 36.41 -15.64 7.53
CA PRO A 315 36.52 -17.00 8.08
C PRO A 315 36.10 -17.14 9.55
N GLU A 316 36.34 -16.10 10.36
CA GLU A 316 35.97 -16.08 11.78
C GLU A 316 34.52 -15.63 12.03
N ARG A 317 33.91 -14.96 11.04
CA ARG A 317 32.56 -14.38 11.11
C ARG A 317 31.72 -14.80 9.91
N SER A 318 31.85 -16.07 9.52
CA SER A 318 31.23 -16.55 8.30
C SER A 318 29.75 -16.84 8.50
N LEU A 319 28.96 -16.57 7.46
CA LEU A 319 27.56 -16.97 7.34
C LEU A 319 27.42 -18.07 6.29
N THR A 320 26.32 -18.80 6.36
CA THR A 320 25.90 -19.69 5.28
C THR A 320 24.85 -19.00 4.42
N VAL A 321 24.99 -19.07 3.10
CA VAL A 321 23.99 -18.58 2.15
C VAL A 321 23.46 -19.75 1.30
N LEU A 322 22.14 -19.78 1.13
CA LEU A 322 21.45 -20.66 0.20
C LEU A 322 20.84 -19.85 -0.94
N PHE A 323 20.70 -20.47 -2.11
CA PHE A 323 20.18 -19.84 -3.30
C PHE A 323 18.96 -20.60 -3.81
N ARG A 324 17.85 -19.86 -3.97
CA ARG A 324 16.55 -20.32 -4.45
C ARG A 324 16.65 -20.88 -5.87
N ASP A 325 16.04 -22.04 -6.11
CA ASP A 325 15.68 -22.48 -7.45
C ASP A 325 14.50 -21.63 -7.95
N ARG A 326 14.77 -20.68 -8.85
CA ARG A 326 13.75 -19.70 -9.25
C ARG A 326 12.65 -20.37 -10.05
N GLU A 327 12.99 -21.27 -10.97
CA GLU A 327 12.02 -21.89 -11.89
C GLU A 327 10.95 -22.69 -11.16
N ILE A 328 11.32 -23.57 -10.23
CA ILE A 328 10.33 -24.35 -9.46
C ILE A 328 9.56 -23.42 -8.53
N SER A 329 10.25 -22.50 -7.86
CA SER A 329 9.63 -21.62 -6.89
C SER A 329 8.60 -20.66 -7.52
N ASP A 330 8.91 -20.08 -8.68
CA ASP A 330 8.00 -19.20 -9.42
C ASP A 330 6.82 -19.98 -10.02
N ALA A 331 7.01 -21.26 -10.35
CA ALA A 331 5.93 -22.09 -10.87
C ALA A 331 4.78 -22.26 -9.85
N PHE A 332 5.11 -22.38 -8.56
CA PHE A 332 4.12 -22.38 -7.48
C PHE A 332 3.35 -21.05 -7.41
N GLY A 333 4.02 -19.92 -7.59
CA GLY A 333 3.40 -18.60 -7.52
C GLY A 333 2.51 -18.26 -8.72
N PHE A 334 2.99 -18.58 -9.93
CA PHE A 334 2.48 -17.93 -11.16
C PHE A 334 1.98 -18.88 -12.25
N VAL A 335 2.25 -20.19 -12.12
CA VAL A 335 1.98 -21.17 -13.18
C VAL A 335 0.98 -22.22 -12.74
N TYR A 336 1.23 -22.91 -11.63
CA TYR A 336 0.50 -24.13 -11.27
C TYR A 336 -0.98 -23.92 -10.98
N HIS A 337 -1.37 -22.74 -10.52
CA HIS A 337 -2.79 -22.38 -10.33
C HIS A 337 -3.62 -22.37 -11.64
N LYS A 338 -2.96 -22.39 -12.80
CA LYS A 338 -3.60 -22.45 -14.14
C LYS A 338 -3.78 -23.88 -14.66
N THR A 339 -3.34 -24.88 -13.88
CA THR A 339 -3.33 -26.30 -14.25
C THR A 339 -4.06 -27.15 -13.22
N THR A 340 -4.22 -28.46 -13.46
CA THR A 340 -4.76 -29.36 -12.44
C THR A 340 -3.72 -29.61 -11.33
N PRO A 341 -4.15 -29.79 -10.07
CA PRO A 341 -3.24 -30.13 -8.97
C PRO A 341 -2.33 -31.33 -9.24
N GLU A 342 -2.85 -32.36 -9.92
CA GLU A 342 -2.11 -33.57 -10.30
C GLU A 342 -1.00 -33.28 -11.31
N ALA A 343 -1.28 -32.47 -12.33
CA ALA A 343 -0.29 -32.10 -13.32
C ALA A 343 0.81 -31.21 -12.71
N ALA A 344 0.43 -30.29 -11.82
CA ALA A 344 1.37 -29.45 -11.09
C ALA A 344 2.30 -30.28 -10.19
N ALA A 345 1.76 -31.22 -9.41
CA ALA A 345 2.57 -32.09 -8.55
C ALA A 345 3.54 -32.96 -9.36
N GLU A 346 3.08 -33.59 -10.44
CA GLU A 346 3.94 -34.39 -11.31
C GLU A 346 5.03 -33.54 -11.99
N ASP A 347 4.72 -32.29 -12.36
CA ASP A 347 5.72 -31.37 -12.93
C ASP A 347 6.85 -31.06 -11.93
N VAL A 348 6.52 -30.84 -10.66
CA VAL A 348 7.51 -30.65 -9.59
C VAL A 348 8.38 -31.91 -9.46
N LEU A 349 7.77 -33.08 -9.32
CA LEU A 349 8.50 -34.34 -9.17
C LEU A 349 9.42 -34.61 -10.38
N ARG A 350 8.92 -34.38 -11.60
CA ARG A 350 9.69 -34.50 -12.84
C ARG A 350 10.89 -33.55 -12.87
N ARG A 351 10.73 -32.29 -12.45
CA ARG A 351 11.85 -31.33 -12.36
C ARG A 351 12.88 -31.75 -11.33
N VAL A 352 12.43 -32.18 -10.15
CA VAL A 352 13.32 -32.68 -9.09
C VAL A 352 14.10 -33.92 -9.55
N ARG A 353 13.47 -34.87 -10.24
CA ARG A 353 14.16 -36.03 -10.86
C ARG A 353 15.24 -35.59 -11.86
N GLY A 354 14.93 -34.59 -12.70
CA GLY A 354 15.91 -34.02 -13.62
C GLY A 354 17.12 -33.40 -12.90
N ILE A 355 16.87 -32.65 -11.83
CA ILE A 355 17.92 -32.07 -10.99
C ILE A 355 18.79 -33.18 -10.38
N ILE A 356 18.18 -34.23 -9.82
CA ILE A 356 18.91 -35.35 -9.22
C ILE A 356 19.80 -36.08 -10.23
N HIS A 357 19.32 -36.23 -11.48
CA HIS A 357 20.08 -36.86 -12.54
C HIS A 357 21.25 -36.00 -13.04
N ASP A 358 21.04 -34.69 -13.18
CA ASP A 358 22.00 -33.79 -13.83
C ASP A 358 23.00 -33.15 -12.86
N ALA A 359 22.68 -33.11 -11.56
CA ALA A 359 23.54 -32.54 -10.53
C ALA A 359 24.77 -33.45 -10.29
N PRO A 360 26.00 -32.91 -10.35
CA PRO A 360 27.21 -33.71 -10.16
C PRO A 360 27.52 -34.06 -8.69
N GLN A 361 26.76 -33.56 -7.73
CA GLN A 361 26.99 -33.74 -6.29
C GLN A 361 26.27 -34.97 -5.74
N ASP A 362 26.93 -35.71 -4.84
CA ASP A 362 26.30 -36.83 -4.12
C ASP A 362 25.22 -36.37 -3.13
N THR A 363 25.29 -35.10 -2.69
CA THR A 363 24.30 -34.48 -1.81
C THR A 363 23.78 -33.20 -2.44
N ILE A 364 22.47 -33.15 -2.65
CA ILE A 364 21.76 -32.07 -3.31
C ILE A 364 20.93 -31.31 -2.28
N VAL A 365 21.17 -30.01 -2.19
CA VAL A 365 20.32 -29.10 -1.42
C VAL A 365 19.50 -28.28 -2.41
N LEU A 366 18.17 -28.44 -2.39
CA LEU A 366 17.25 -27.76 -3.31
C LEU A 366 16.36 -26.78 -2.53
N PRO A 367 16.73 -25.48 -2.45
CA PRO A 367 15.89 -24.48 -1.81
C PRO A 367 14.74 -24.07 -2.75
N ILE A 368 13.51 -24.43 -2.38
CA ILE A 368 12.28 -23.92 -3.01
C ILE A 368 11.70 -22.88 -2.05
N ILE A 369 11.73 -21.61 -2.45
CA ILE A 369 11.41 -20.48 -1.56
C ILE A 369 10.42 -19.57 -2.27
N LEU A 370 9.33 -19.17 -1.63
CA LEU A 370 8.26 -18.38 -2.26
C LEU A 370 7.49 -17.59 -1.20
N ASP A 371 6.66 -16.66 -1.66
CA ASP A 371 5.75 -15.92 -0.80
C ASP A 371 4.78 -16.84 -0.07
N GLY A 372 4.49 -16.49 1.19
CA GLY A 372 3.69 -17.30 2.08
C GLY A 372 2.18 -17.18 1.86
N GLU A 373 1.72 -16.10 1.22
CA GLU A 373 0.30 -15.76 1.10
C GLU A 373 -0.18 -15.51 -0.33
N ASN A 374 0.63 -14.86 -1.17
CA ASN A 374 0.25 -14.39 -2.49
C ASN A 374 -0.28 -15.50 -3.43
N PRO A 375 0.32 -16.71 -3.51
CA PRO A 375 -0.12 -17.71 -4.48
C PRO A 375 -1.54 -18.24 -4.23
N TRP A 376 -1.92 -18.42 -2.96
CA TRP A 376 -2.99 -19.34 -2.57
C TRP A 376 -4.40 -18.84 -2.90
N GLU A 377 -4.57 -17.55 -3.13
CA GLU A 377 -5.85 -17.01 -3.62
C GLU A 377 -6.14 -17.41 -5.07
N HIS A 378 -5.11 -17.68 -5.87
CA HIS A 378 -5.28 -18.05 -7.27
C HIS A 378 -5.64 -19.53 -7.47
N TYR A 379 -5.47 -20.36 -6.44
CA TYR A 379 -5.86 -21.76 -6.44
C TYR A 379 -7.31 -21.91 -6.00
N HIS A 380 -8.09 -22.71 -6.73
CA HIS A 380 -9.52 -22.89 -6.46
C HIS A 380 -9.81 -23.46 -5.05
N ASP A 381 -8.93 -24.32 -4.53
CA ASP A 381 -9.02 -24.94 -3.21
C ASP A 381 -8.02 -24.35 -2.20
N GLY A 382 -7.39 -23.21 -2.52
CA GLY A 382 -6.32 -22.65 -1.68
C GLY A 382 -4.98 -23.39 -1.76
N GLY A 383 -4.81 -24.33 -2.70
CA GLY A 383 -3.58 -25.11 -2.86
C GLY A 383 -3.59 -26.45 -2.11
N GLU A 384 -4.67 -26.78 -1.38
CA GLU A 384 -4.76 -27.98 -0.54
C GLU A 384 -4.41 -29.25 -1.32
N ARG A 385 -5.06 -29.49 -2.46
CA ARG A 385 -4.87 -30.72 -3.23
C ARG A 385 -3.47 -30.83 -3.80
N PHE A 386 -2.94 -29.74 -4.34
CA PHE A 386 -1.60 -29.71 -4.94
C PHE A 386 -0.52 -29.98 -3.90
N LEU A 387 -0.55 -29.27 -2.77
CA LEU A 387 0.41 -29.46 -1.69
C LEU A 387 0.28 -30.83 -1.03
N SER A 388 -0.94 -31.34 -0.85
CA SER A 388 -1.17 -32.71 -0.33
C SER A 388 -0.52 -33.75 -1.23
N LEU A 389 -0.73 -33.68 -2.55
CA LEU A 389 -0.11 -34.62 -3.50
C LEU A 389 1.42 -34.56 -3.45
N LEU A 390 1.99 -33.36 -3.33
CA LEU A 390 3.43 -33.20 -3.21
C LEU A 390 3.97 -33.79 -1.89
N TYR A 391 3.28 -33.53 -0.78
CA TYR A 391 3.67 -34.06 0.54
C TYR A 391 3.48 -35.58 0.64
N GLU A 392 2.42 -36.13 0.05
CA GLU A 392 2.20 -37.57 -0.12
C GLU A 392 3.36 -38.20 -0.89
N ALA A 393 3.74 -37.62 -2.04
CA ALA A 393 4.83 -38.14 -2.85
C ALA A 393 6.19 -38.12 -2.12
N LEU A 394 6.46 -37.08 -1.33
CA LEU A 394 7.67 -37.00 -0.51
C LEU A 394 7.65 -38.03 0.63
N THR A 395 6.50 -38.24 1.27
CA THR A 395 6.31 -39.21 2.35
C THR A 395 6.44 -40.65 1.85
N ASN A 396 5.91 -40.94 0.66
CA ASN A 396 5.95 -42.27 0.04
C ASN A 396 7.28 -42.58 -0.66
N HIS A 397 8.21 -41.61 -0.69
CA HIS A 397 9.50 -41.70 -1.39
C HIS A 397 9.37 -41.93 -2.91
N ASP A 398 8.34 -41.35 -3.56
CA ASP A 398 8.03 -41.53 -4.99
C ASP A 398 9.12 -41.02 -5.96
N LEU A 399 10.09 -40.26 -5.43
CA LEU A 399 11.27 -39.81 -6.19
C LEU A 399 12.33 -40.92 -6.29
N ASP A 400 12.41 -41.84 -5.32
CA ASP A 400 13.39 -42.94 -5.28
C ASP A 400 12.91 -44.16 -6.08
N GLN A 401 12.90 -44.05 -7.40
CA GLN A 401 12.43 -45.14 -8.27
C GLN A 401 13.40 -46.33 -8.32
N THR A 402 14.68 -46.14 -7.96
CA THR A 402 15.73 -47.16 -8.08
C THR A 402 16.18 -47.75 -6.74
N GLY A 403 15.73 -47.21 -5.61
CA GLY A 403 16.19 -47.61 -4.27
C GLY A 403 17.59 -47.09 -3.94
N GLN A 404 18.06 -46.04 -4.63
CA GLN A 404 19.44 -45.57 -4.59
C GLN A 404 19.57 -44.14 -4.09
N ILE A 405 18.47 -43.39 -4.02
CA ILE A 405 18.48 -41.99 -3.60
C ILE A 405 17.61 -41.79 -2.37
N LEU A 406 18.03 -40.89 -1.49
CA LEU A 406 17.27 -40.52 -0.31
C LEU A 406 16.82 -39.07 -0.45
N VAL A 407 15.52 -38.87 -0.69
CA VAL A 407 14.91 -37.53 -0.73
C VAL A 407 14.19 -37.26 0.58
N ARG A 408 14.46 -36.10 1.17
CA ARG A 408 13.83 -35.64 2.42
C ARG A 408 13.48 -34.17 2.33
N ALA A 409 12.27 -33.81 2.74
CA ALA A 409 11.94 -32.44 3.10
C ALA A 409 12.49 -32.15 4.50
N SER A 410 13.22 -31.05 4.67
CA SER A 410 13.96 -30.74 5.89
C SER A 410 13.92 -29.25 6.18
N THR A 411 14.07 -28.88 7.45
CA THR A 411 14.32 -27.48 7.80
C THR A 411 15.71 -27.05 7.32
N VAL A 412 15.94 -25.76 7.12
CA VAL A 412 17.25 -25.29 6.64
C VAL A 412 18.35 -25.64 7.66
N SER A 413 18.11 -25.42 8.94
CA SER A 413 19.07 -25.76 10.01
C SER A 413 19.41 -27.25 10.03
N GLU A 414 18.44 -28.14 9.79
CA GLU A 414 18.71 -29.58 9.65
C GLU A 414 19.55 -29.89 8.42
N VAL A 415 19.21 -29.30 7.27
CA VAL A 415 19.99 -29.45 6.04
C VAL A 415 21.43 -29.00 6.25
N LEU A 416 21.65 -27.86 6.89
CA LEU A 416 22.99 -27.32 7.15
C LEU A 416 23.80 -28.17 8.14
N SER A 417 23.15 -28.97 8.99
CA SER A 417 23.82 -29.91 9.88
C SER A 417 24.35 -31.14 9.15
N VAL A 418 23.65 -31.60 8.10
CA VAL A 418 24.02 -32.79 7.32
C VAL A 418 24.85 -32.46 6.08
N ALA A 419 24.63 -31.27 5.50
CA ALA A 419 25.28 -30.76 4.30
C ALA A 419 25.82 -29.34 4.57
N PRO A 420 26.88 -29.20 5.41
CA PRO A 420 27.48 -27.90 5.67
C PRO A 420 28.12 -27.32 4.40
N PRO A 421 28.25 -25.98 4.29
CA PRO A 421 28.83 -25.35 3.10
C PRO A 421 30.27 -25.81 2.87
N ALA A 422 30.48 -26.51 1.76
CA ALA A 422 31.80 -26.98 1.32
C ALA A 422 32.58 -25.90 0.56
N GLN A 423 31.87 -24.96 -0.08
CA GLN A 423 32.47 -23.93 -0.92
C GLN A 423 32.42 -22.55 -0.27
N GLN A 424 33.51 -21.80 -0.42
CA GLN A 424 33.53 -20.37 -0.13
C GLN A 424 33.05 -19.59 -1.36
N LEU A 425 32.14 -18.63 -1.13
CA LEU A 425 31.75 -17.61 -2.10
C LEU A 425 32.50 -16.30 -1.76
N PRO A 426 33.54 -15.92 -2.53
CA PRO A 426 34.41 -14.81 -2.15
C PRO A 426 33.85 -13.42 -2.49
N CYS A 427 32.88 -13.33 -3.41
CA CYS A 427 32.23 -12.09 -3.79
C CYS A 427 30.72 -12.26 -3.64
N LEU A 428 30.01 -11.23 -3.18
CA LEU A 428 28.55 -11.19 -3.15
C LEU A 428 28.07 -10.07 -4.07
N HIS A 429 27.26 -10.41 -5.07
CA HIS A 429 26.56 -9.42 -5.88
C HIS A 429 25.50 -8.69 -5.04
N SER A 430 25.39 -7.38 -5.23
CA SER A 430 24.35 -6.56 -4.59
C SER A 430 23.08 -6.59 -5.44
N GLY A 431 21.99 -7.15 -4.92
CA GLY A 431 20.70 -7.15 -5.60
C GLY A 431 19.61 -7.85 -4.78
N SER A 432 18.41 -7.95 -5.35
CA SER A 432 17.28 -8.67 -4.77
C SER A 432 16.97 -9.96 -5.54
N TRP A 433 15.99 -10.73 -5.06
CA TRP A 433 15.47 -11.87 -5.81
C TRP A 433 14.74 -11.50 -7.10
N ILE A 434 14.42 -10.21 -7.30
CA ILE A 434 13.81 -9.69 -8.52
C ILE A 434 14.91 -9.05 -9.37
N ASN A 435 15.07 -9.54 -10.60
CA ASN A 435 16.03 -9.04 -11.60
C ASN A 435 17.52 -9.04 -11.18
N SER A 436 17.83 -9.47 -9.95
CA SER A 436 19.15 -9.32 -9.31
C SER A 436 19.59 -7.85 -9.20
N ASP A 437 18.65 -6.93 -9.03
CA ASP A 437 18.88 -5.51 -8.76
C ASP A 437 17.88 -4.95 -7.73
N TYR A 438 17.87 -3.63 -7.52
CA TYR A 438 16.94 -2.95 -6.62
C TYR A 438 15.97 -2.00 -7.33
N LYS A 439 15.80 -2.12 -8.66
CA LYS A 439 15.05 -1.14 -9.47
C LYS A 439 13.63 -0.89 -8.92
N ILE A 440 13.01 -1.92 -8.36
CA ILE A 440 11.64 -1.86 -7.83
C ILE A 440 11.50 -0.86 -6.66
N TRP A 441 12.59 -0.55 -5.93
CA TRP A 441 12.50 0.28 -4.72
C TRP A 441 13.32 1.58 -4.80
N ILE A 442 14.03 1.81 -5.91
CA ILE A 442 14.85 3.01 -6.13
C ILE A 442 15.10 3.23 -7.62
N GLY A 443 15.05 4.49 -8.04
CA GLY A 443 15.38 4.90 -9.40
C GLY A 443 14.23 5.58 -10.13
N HIS A 444 12.97 5.25 -9.80
CA HIS A 444 11.85 6.01 -10.32
C HIS A 444 11.73 7.37 -9.61
N GLN A 445 11.11 8.35 -10.26
CA GLN A 445 10.94 9.70 -9.70
C GLN A 445 10.17 9.67 -8.37
N GLU A 446 9.12 8.84 -8.30
CA GLU A 446 8.31 8.63 -7.09
C GLU A 446 9.15 7.98 -5.97
N ASP A 447 9.90 6.91 -6.26
CA ASP A 447 10.79 6.26 -5.27
C ASP A 447 11.80 7.26 -4.72
N ASN A 448 12.48 7.99 -5.61
CA ASN A 448 13.52 8.92 -5.23
C ASN A 448 12.94 10.06 -4.37
N ARG A 449 11.72 10.51 -4.69
CA ARG A 449 11.01 11.49 -3.87
C ARG A 449 10.68 10.93 -2.48
N GLY A 450 10.28 9.67 -2.38
CA GLY A 450 10.09 8.97 -1.11
C GLY A 450 11.37 8.93 -0.28
N TRP A 451 12.48 8.52 -0.88
CA TRP A 451 13.80 8.47 -0.23
C TRP A 451 14.28 9.84 0.24
N ASP A 452 14.08 10.90 -0.55
CA ASP A 452 14.43 12.27 -0.16
C ASP A 452 13.64 12.73 1.10
N LEU A 453 12.34 12.42 1.16
CA LEU A 453 11.49 12.77 2.30
C LEU A 453 11.85 11.97 3.56
N LEU A 454 12.15 10.69 3.39
CA LEU A 454 12.62 9.81 4.46
C LEU A 454 13.98 10.29 5.00
N GLY A 455 14.95 10.59 4.12
CA GLY A 455 16.27 11.09 4.48
C GLY A 455 16.24 12.45 5.18
N HIS A 456 15.39 13.37 4.71
CA HIS A 456 15.18 14.66 5.37
C HIS A 456 14.61 14.46 6.79
N THR A 457 13.59 13.62 6.94
CA THR A 457 12.96 13.32 8.23
C THR A 457 13.96 12.66 9.20
N ARG A 458 14.73 11.67 8.73
CA ARG A 458 15.77 11.00 9.54
C ARG A 458 16.86 11.94 9.99
N THR A 459 17.36 12.80 9.10
CA THR A 459 18.38 13.80 9.44
C THR A 459 17.89 14.67 10.59
N ARG A 460 16.65 15.15 10.50
CA ARG A 460 16.06 15.97 11.55
C ARG A 460 15.86 15.20 12.86
N LEU A 461 15.43 13.94 12.79
CA LEU A 461 15.29 13.09 13.97
C LEU A 461 16.63 12.86 14.66
N THR A 462 17.68 12.58 13.90
CA THR A 462 19.03 12.36 14.44
C THR A 462 19.54 13.58 15.20
N ASP A 463 19.32 14.79 14.67
CA ASP A 463 19.73 16.04 15.31
C ASP A 463 19.00 16.32 16.63
N LEU A 464 17.71 16.02 16.69
CA LEU A 464 16.86 16.37 17.83
C LEU A 464 16.71 15.25 18.87
N SER A 465 16.83 13.99 18.46
CA SER A 465 16.58 12.82 19.31
C SER A 465 17.31 12.85 20.66
N PRO A 466 18.58 13.28 20.78
CA PRO A 466 19.27 13.37 22.07
C PRO A 466 18.65 14.34 23.08
N SER A 467 17.85 15.31 22.60
CA SER A 467 17.19 16.33 23.42
C SER A 467 15.72 16.01 23.74
N LEU A 468 15.15 14.99 23.12
CA LEU A 468 13.75 14.61 23.32
C LEU A 468 13.56 13.75 24.59
N PRO A 469 12.37 13.81 25.22
CA PRO A 469 12.00 12.81 26.22
C PRO A 469 12.12 11.39 25.66
N SER A 470 12.59 10.44 26.48
CA SER A 470 12.88 9.07 26.03
C SER A 470 11.71 8.39 25.33
N ASP A 471 10.48 8.60 25.79
CA ASP A 471 9.29 8.00 25.18
C ASP A 471 8.98 8.60 23.81
N CYS A 472 9.12 9.92 23.66
CA CYS A 472 8.96 10.63 22.40
C CYS A 472 10.03 10.23 21.39
N ALA A 473 11.29 10.15 21.81
CA ALA A 473 12.39 9.69 20.97
C ALA A 473 12.14 8.26 20.47
N ARG A 474 11.75 7.34 21.37
CA ARG A 474 11.44 5.96 21.00
C ARG A 474 10.27 5.88 20.01
N ALA A 475 9.20 6.62 20.24
CA ALA A 475 8.05 6.65 19.33
C ALA A 475 8.45 7.20 17.95
N ALA A 476 9.21 8.29 17.90
CA ALA A 476 9.71 8.87 16.65
C ALA A 476 10.60 7.90 15.86
N TRP A 477 11.49 7.16 16.52
CA TRP A 477 12.32 6.14 15.86
C TRP A 477 11.50 4.97 15.33
N GLN A 478 10.49 4.50 16.08
CA GLN A 478 9.61 3.41 15.62
C GLN A 478 8.81 3.80 14.38
N GLU A 479 8.31 5.05 14.32
CA GLU A 479 7.64 5.59 13.14
C GLU A 479 8.60 5.70 11.95
N LEU A 480 9.85 6.11 12.18
CA LEU A 480 10.86 6.15 11.13
C LEU A 480 11.15 4.75 10.57
N TYR A 481 11.37 3.74 11.44
CA TYR A 481 11.63 2.37 11.01
C TYR A 481 10.45 1.77 10.24
N ALA A 482 9.20 2.09 10.62
CA ALA A 482 8.03 1.73 9.85
C ALA A 482 8.04 2.36 8.44
N ALA A 483 8.44 3.63 8.31
CA ALA A 483 8.58 4.32 7.03
C ALA A 483 9.72 3.79 6.14
N GLU A 484 10.69 3.06 6.70
CA GLU A 484 11.76 2.40 5.92
C GLU A 484 11.29 1.10 5.22
N GLY A 485 10.09 0.61 5.53
CA GLY A 485 9.56 -0.62 4.95
C GLY A 485 9.52 -0.61 3.42
N SER A 486 9.86 -1.75 2.80
CA SER A 486 9.96 -1.85 1.33
C SER A 486 8.62 -1.66 0.62
N ASP A 487 7.52 -1.97 1.30
CA ASP A 487 6.17 -1.98 0.72
C ASP A 487 5.74 -0.60 0.19
N TRP A 488 6.19 0.48 0.82
CA TRP A 488 5.86 1.84 0.38
C TRP A 488 6.41 2.09 -1.03
N PHE A 489 7.66 1.69 -1.23
CA PHE A 489 8.38 1.88 -2.48
C PHE A 489 7.96 0.87 -3.56
N TRP A 490 7.48 -0.31 -3.18
CA TRP A 490 6.92 -1.29 -4.11
C TRP A 490 5.77 -0.72 -4.96
N TRP A 491 4.96 0.18 -4.39
CA TRP A 491 3.81 0.78 -5.09
C TRP A 491 4.13 2.10 -5.79
N TYR A 492 5.33 2.64 -5.62
CA TYR A 492 5.78 3.81 -6.35
C TYR A 492 6.24 3.44 -7.76
N GLY A 493 6.08 4.37 -8.70
CA GLY A 493 6.38 4.15 -10.11
C GLY A 493 5.32 3.40 -10.90
N ASP A 494 5.73 2.82 -12.02
CA ASP A 494 4.88 2.23 -13.05
C ASP A 494 4.98 0.70 -13.13
N ASP A 495 5.79 0.09 -12.27
CA ASP A 495 6.03 -1.37 -12.27
C ASP A 495 4.80 -2.15 -11.76
N PHE A 496 4.01 -1.59 -10.83
CA PHE A 496 2.83 -2.24 -10.23
C PHE A 496 1.65 -1.28 -10.04
N ASP A 497 0.43 -1.84 -10.03
CA ASP A 497 -0.81 -1.09 -9.85
C ASP A 497 -1.77 -1.77 -8.86
N THR A 498 -2.50 -0.95 -8.10
CA THR A 498 -3.51 -1.40 -7.13
C THR A 498 -4.44 -0.25 -6.75
N ASP A 499 -5.71 -0.56 -6.50
CA ASP A 499 -6.70 0.40 -5.99
C ASP A 499 -6.30 1.03 -4.64
N PHE A 500 -5.37 0.39 -3.92
CA PHE A 500 -4.86 0.84 -2.62
C PHE A 500 -3.61 1.71 -2.69
N LYS A 501 -3.07 2.01 -3.88
CA LYS A 501 -1.84 2.80 -4.04
C LYS A 501 -1.91 4.17 -3.33
N PRO A 502 -3.02 4.94 -3.40
CA PRO A 502 -3.16 6.17 -2.62
C PRO A 502 -3.10 5.96 -1.10
N GLU A 503 -3.56 4.81 -0.61
CA GLU A 503 -3.56 4.50 0.81
C GLU A 503 -2.15 4.12 1.31
N PHE A 504 -1.38 3.36 0.51
CA PHE A 504 0.04 3.11 0.79
C PHE A 504 0.85 4.42 0.88
N ASP A 505 0.66 5.32 -0.09
CA ASP A 505 1.30 6.64 -0.07
C ASP A 505 0.89 7.47 1.16
N ARG A 506 -0.41 7.44 1.51
CA ARG A 506 -0.91 8.13 2.71
C ARG A 506 -0.27 7.59 3.97
N LEU A 507 -0.18 6.27 4.13
CA LEU A 507 0.42 5.62 5.30
C LEU A 507 1.92 5.96 5.43
N PHE A 508 2.68 5.83 4.34
CA PHE A 508 4.09 6.23 4.30
C PHE A 508 4.29 7.68 4.79
N ARG A 509 3.54 8.63 4.21
CA ARG A 509 3.62 10.03 4.62
C ARG A 509 3.13 10.26 6.05
N THR A 510 2.18 9.46 6.52
CA THR A 510 1.68 9.54 7.91
C THR A 510 2.77 9.14 8.90
N HIS A 511 3.48 8.03 8.65
CA HIS A 511 4.64 7.64 9.46
C HIS A 511 5.66 8.77 9.54
N LEU A 512 6.05 9.34 8.39
CA LEU A 512 6.98 10.48 8.38
C LEU A 512 6.44 11.66 9.20
N ARG A 513 5.17 12.06 9.01
CA ARG A 513 4.56 13.14 9.81
C ARG A 513 4.58 12.85 11.30
N ASN A 514 4.32 11.61 11.71
CA ASN A 514 4.33 11.21 13.11
C ASN A 514 5.72 11.37 13.73
N VAL A 515 6.81 11.11 12.98
CA VAL A 515 8.17 11.42 13.42
C VAL A 515 8.27 12.91 13.81
N TRP A 516 7.85 13.83 12.93
CA TRP A 516 7.88 15.28 13.20
C TRP A 516 7.04 15.67 14.42
N MET A 517 5.82 15.11 14.53
CA MET A 517 4.94 15.35 15.66
C MET A 517 5.54 14.87 16.98
N HIS A 518 6.18 13.70 17.00
CA HIS A 518 6.88 13.18 18.19
C HIS A 518 8.12 13.99 18.56
N MET A 519 8.78 14.64 17.58
CA MET A 519 9.82 15.63 17.85
C MET A 519 9.28 16.96 18.41
N GLY A 520 7.96 17.18 18.38
CA GLY A 520 7.34 18.44 18.77
C GLY A 520 7.52 19.57 17.76
N VAL A 521 7.75 19.23 16.48
CA VAL A 521 8.02 20.18 15.38
C VAL A 521 6.94 20.01 14.30
N PRO A 522 6.42 21.10 13.69
CA PRO A 522 5.47 20.95 12.60
C PRO A 522 6.09 20.17 11.41
N PRO A 523 5.36 19.19 10.83
CA PRO A 523 5.83 18.49 9.64
C PRO A 523 6.01 19.43 8.45
N PRO A 524 6.98 19.20 7.56
CA PRO A 524 7.15 20.00 6.35
C PRO A 524 5.95 19.86 5.40
N ASP A 525 5.57 20.97 4.75
CA ASP A 525 4.41 21.03 3.85
C ASP A 525 4.44 19.98 2.74
N GLN A 526 5.64 19.57 2.34
CA GLN A 526 5.88 18.53 1.33
C GLN A 526 5.18 17.20 1.65
N LEU A 527 4.99 16.86 2.94
CA LEU A 527 4.30 15.64 3.37
C LEU A 527 2.77 15.73 3.25
N ASN A 528 2.22 16.92 2.98
CA ASN A 528 0.80 17.10 2.68
C ASN A 528 0.45 16.70 1.23
N TYR A 529 1.45 16.59 0.35
CA TYR A 529 1.25 16.26 -1.06
C TYR A 529 1.52 14.76 -1.31
N PRO A 530 0.63 14.04 -2.01
CA PRO A 530 0.89 12.67 -2.42
C PRO A 530 2.16 12.53 -3.26
N ILE A 531 2.91 11.44 -3.06
CA ILE A 531 4.08 11.11 -3.89
C ILE A 531 3.63 10.41 -5.17
N CYS A 532 2.63 9.53 -5.07
CA CYS A 532 1.99 8.92 -6.22
C CYS A 532 1.34 10.01 -7.08
N THR A 533 1.98 10.32 -8.20
CA THR A 533 1.35 11.01 -9.30
C THR A 533 0.40 10.01 -9.94
N LYS A 534 -0.91 10.18 -9.76
CA LYS A 534 -1.86 9.48 -10.64
C LYS A 534 -1.42 9.76 -12.07
N ALA A 535 -1.15 8.71 -12.86
CA ALA A 535 -1.04 8.83 -14.30
C ALA A 535 -2.20 9.71 -14.74
N THR A 536 -1.87 10.89 -15.26
CA THR A 536 -2.77 12.02 -15.54
C THR A 536 -4.19 11.54 -15.79
N VAL A 537 -5.03 11.56 -14.75
CA VAL A 537 -6.46 11.77 -14.94
C VAL A 537 -6.46 13.15 -15.58
N SER A 538 -6.77 13.18 -16.88
CA SER A 538 -6.79 14.39 -17.69
C SER A 538 -7.27 15.57 -16.84
N GLU A 539 -6.52 16.69 -16.88
CA GLU A 539 -6.87 17.96 -16.23
C GLU A 539 -8.34 18.36 -16.46
N SER A 540 -8.98 17.79 -17.49
CA SER A 540 -10.40 17.92 -17.84
C SER A 540 -11.43 17.44 -16.80
N GLU A 541 -11.09 16.60 -15.80
CA GLU A 541 -12.12 16.05 -14.89
C GLU A 541 -12.41 16.90 -13.63
N SER A 542 -11.45 17.72 -13.17
CA SER A 542 -11.64 18.55 -11.95
C SER A 542 -12.03 20.00 -12.25
N VAL A 543 -11.67 20.49 -13.45
CA VAL A 543 -11.96 21.84 -13.91
C VAL A 543 -12.51 21.77 -15.33
N GLN A 544 -13.79 22.07 -15.49
CA GLN A 544 -14.40 22.26 -16.81
C GLN A 544 -14.19 23.71 -17.25
N GLN A 545 -13.65 23.92 -18.45
CA GLN A 545 -13.48 25.26 -19.01
C GLN A 545 -14.82 25.84 -19.48
N PRO A 546 -15.01 27.17 -19.43
CA PRO A 546 -16.19 27.81 -20.00
C PRO A 546 -16.24 27.58 -21.52
N LEU A 547 -17.46 27.47 -22.06
CA LEU A 547 -17.73 27.23 -23.48
C LEU A 547 -18.26 28.48 -24.20
N VAL A 548 -18.63 29.53 -23.46
CA VAL A 548 -19.19 30.79 -23.96
C VAL A 548 -18.71 31.96 -23.12
N LEU A 549 -18.84 33.19 -23.64
CA LEU A 549 -18.66 34.38 -22.82
C LEU A 549 -19.92 34.59 -21.95
N LEU A 550 -19.74 34.87 -20.66
CA LEU A 550 -20.81 35.03 -19.68
C LEU A 550 -21.10 36.51 -19.42
N GLN A 551 -22.38 36.90 -19.35
CA GLN A 551 -22.79 38.24 -18.91
C GLN A 551 -23.80 38.13 -17.74
N PRO A 552 -23.37 37.64 -16.57
CA PRO A 552 -24.26 37.50 -15.42
C PRO A 552 -24.54 38.85 -14.76
N THR A 553 -25.72 38.98 -14.17
CA THR A 553 -26.04 40.09 -13.28
C THR A 553 -25.53 39.74 -11.88
N ILE A 554 -24.60 40.52 -11.35
CA ILE A 554 -23.99 40.24 -10.04
C ILE A 554 -24.91 40.76 -8.92
N ASP A 555 -25.98 40.02 -8.62
CA ASP A 555 -26.96 40.36 -7.57
C ASP A 555 -27.15 39.26 -6.52
N GLY A 556 -26.48 38.11 -6.69
CA GLY A 556 -26.54 36.97 -5.79
C GLY A 556 -27.74 36.06 -6.01
N LEU A 557 -28.50 36.26 -7.10
CA LEU A 557 -29.65 35.45 -7.50
C LEU A 557 -29.40 34.84 -8.88
N VAL A 558 -29.67 33.55 -9.00
CA VAL A 558 -29.73 32.90 -10.33
C VAL A 558 -31.15 33.12 -10.87
N THR A 559 -31.35 34.23 -11.55
CA THR A 559 -32.68 34.65 -12.00
C THR A 559 -33.13 33.94 -13.27
N ASP A 560 -32.17 33.52 -14.11
CA ASP A 560 -32.40 32.75 -15.33
C ASP A 560 -31.42 31.57 -15.44
N PHE A 561 -31.91 30.43 -15.93
CA PHE A 561 -31.10 29.26 -16.23
C PHE A 561 -29.98 29.57 -17.23
N PHE A 562 -30.19 30.51 -18.15
CA PHE A 562 -29.21 30.87 -19.18
C PHE A 562 -28.04 31.72 -18.67
N GLU A 563 -28.17 32.36 -17.50
CA GLU A 563 -27.22 33.34 -16.97
C GLU A 563 -25.80 32.79 -16.75
N TRP A 564 -25.71 31.52 -16.33
CA TRP A 564 -24.45 30.80 -16.10
C TRP A 564 -24.30 29.56 -17.01
N ARG A 565 -25.10 29.48 -18.08
CA ARG A 565 -25.07 28.34 -18.99
C ARG A 565 -23.79 28.37 -19.81
N GLY A 566 -23.02 27.27 -19.78
CA GLY A 566 -21.71 27.19 -20.43
C GLY A 566 -20.57 27.81 -19.63
N ALA A 567 -20.80 28.16 -18.36
CA ALA A 567 -19.73 28.53 -17.43
C ALA A 567 -18.78 27.36 -17.16
N GLY A 568 -17.52 27.69 -16.86
CA GLY A 568 -16.57 26.74 -16.32
C GLY A 568 -16.96 26.34 -14.90
N ASN A 569 -16.50 25.17 -14.47
CA ASN A 569 -16.86 24.58 -13.18
C ASN A 569 -15.64 23.94 -12.51
N ILE A 570 -15.43 24.26 -11.23
CA ILE A 570 -14.46 23.60 -10.36
C ILE A 570 -15.22 22.62 -9.47
N THR A 571 -14.83 21.35 -9.55
CA THR A 571 -15.40 20.31 -8.71
C THR A 571 -14.99 20.53 -7.25
N THR A 572 -15.96 20.76 -6.37
CA THR A 572 -15.73 21.07 -4.94
C THR A 572 -15.69 19.83 -4.05
N ARG A 573 -15.78 18.64 -4.62
CA ARG A 573 -15.70 17.36 -3.91
C ARG A 573 -14.39 16.67 -4.29
N PRO A 574 -13.63 16.13 -3.32
CA PRO A 574 -12.40 15.42 -3.64
C PRO A 574 -12.70 14.20 -4.53
N PRO A 575 -11.78 13.79 -5.43
CA PRO A 575 -11.80 12.44 -5.95
C PRO A 575 -11.71 11.47 -4.76
N LEU A 576 -12.66 10.54 -4.69
CA LEU A 576 -13.03 9.81 -3.48
C LEU A 576 -12.02 8.68 -3.20
N GLY A 577 -10.84 9.07 -2.70
CA GLY A 577 -9.82 8.19 -2.15
C GLY A 577 -9.16 8.71 -0.86
N ALA A 578 -9.44 9.95 -0.45
CA ALA A 578 -8.98 10.48 0.84
C ALA A 578 -10.11 10.36 1.86
N MET A 579 -9.94 9.48 2.85
CA MET A 579 -10.84 9.34 3.99
C MET A 579 -10.66 10.50 4.98
N TRP A 580 -10.86 11.73 4.51
CA TRP A 580 -10.97 12.93 5.33
C TRP A 580 -12.34 13.54 5.10
N LYS A 581 -13.17 13.57 6.15
CA LYS A 581 -14.36 14.41 6.22
C LYS A 581 -13.93 15.87 6.15
N ALA A 582 -13.80 16.43 4.96
CA ALA A 582 -13.99 17.86 4.79
C ALA A 582 -15.47 18.05 4.47
N ASP A 583 -16.24 18.57 5.42
CA ASP A 583 -17.60 19.06 5.14
C ASP A 583 -17.48 20.04 3.96
N GLY A 584 -18.13 19.74 2.83
CA GLY A 584 -18.07 20.60 1.65
C GLY A 584 -18.69 21.96 1.95
N LEU A 585 -17.94 23.06 1.83
CA LEU A 585 -18.47 24.41 2.05
C LEU A 585 -19.29 24.92 0.85
N PHE A 586 -18.96 24.44 -0.35
CA PHE A 586 -19.64 24.79 -1.59
C PHE A 586 -20.07 23.54 -2.35
N THR A 587 -21.27 23.55 -2.92
CA THR A 587 -21.74 22.49 -3.83
C THR A 587 -21.18 22.63 -5.24
N ALA A 588 -20.81 23.84 -5.64
CA ALA A 588 -20.13 24.13 -6.89
C ALA A 588 -19.40 25.49 -6.82
N ILE A 589 -18.29 25.61 -7.57
CA ILE A 589 -17.65 26.89 -7.85
C ILE A 589 -17.62 27.05 -9.37
N ARG A 590 -18.30 28.07 -9.87
CA ARG A 590 -18.38 28.37 -11.30
C ARG A 590 -17.54 29.59 -11.62
N PHE A 591 -16.99 29.62 -12.82
CA PHE A 591 -16.23 30.76 -13.31
C PHE A 591 -16.46 30.95 -14.81
N GLY A 592 -16.19 32.15 -15.30
CA GLY A 592 -16.13 32.42 -16.72
C GLY A 592 -15.73 33.85 -16.98
N TRP A 593 -15.93 34.27 -18.22
CA TRP A 593 -15.33 35.49 -18.74
C TRP A 593 -16.36 36.29 -19.52
N ASN A 594 -16.34 37.61 -19.38
CA ASN A 594 -16.74 38.52 -20.47
C ASN A 594 -15.49 39.21 -21.01
N LEU A 595 -15.62 40.09 -22.00
CA LEU A 595 -14.49 40.79 -22.63
C LEU A 595 -13.75 41.77 -21.71
N GLU A 596 -14.24 42.01 -20.50
CA GLU A 596 -13.71 43.03 -19.58
C GLU A 596 -13.38 42.49 -18.18
N GLN A 597 -13.97 41.36 -17.77
CA GLN A 597 -14.02 40.87 -16.40
C GLN A 597 -13.94 39.35 -16.30
N LEU A 598 -13.32 38.86 -15.23
CA LEU A 598 -13.48 37.50 -14.73
C LEU A 598 -14.67 37.50 -13.79
N VAL A 599 -15.61 36.57 -14.00
CA VAL A 599 -16.79 36.40 -13.15
C VAL A 599 -16.72 35.08 -12.41
N LEU A 600 -17.02 35.10 -11.11
CA LEU A 600 -17.00 33.93 -10.22
C LEU A 600 -18.34 33.78 -9.52
N ARG A 601 -18.74 32.53 -9.29
CA ARG A 601 -19.93 32.18 -8.52
C ARG A 601 -19.65 31.01 -7.59
N PHE A 602 -20.11 31.14 -6.36
CA PHE A 602 -19.98 30.15 -5.30
C PHE A 602 -21.39 29.74 -4.86
N ASP A 603 -21.68 28.44 -4.93
CA ASP A 603 -22.94 27.86 -4.49
C ASP A 603 -22.74 27.27 -3.08
N PRO A 604 -23.26 27.88 -2.01
CA PRO A 604 -23.12 27.38 -0.64
C PRO A 604 -23.76 26.00 -0.45
N ASP A 605 -23.14 25.14 0.36
CA ASP A 605 -23.79 23.91 0.83
C ASP A 605 -24.67 24.18 2.06
N ASP A 606 -25.75 23.42 2.27
CA ASP A 606 -26.68 23.62 3.40
C ASP A 606 -25.97 23.47 4.76
N ALA A 607 -24.91 22.66 4.83
CA ALA A 607 -24.06 22.49 6.01
C ALA A 607 -23.16 23.72 6.31
N SER A 608 -22.85 24.54 5.31
CA SER A 608 -22.02 25.73 5.46
C SER A 608 -22.74 26.88 6.17
N ALA A 609 -24.07 26.92 6.11
CA ALA A 609 -24.91 27.96 6.71
C ALA A 609 -24.84 28.00 8.26
N ALA A 610 -24.38 26.91 8.91
CA ALA A 610 -24.23 26.83 10.36
C ALA A 610 -22.88 27.35 10.89
N ARG A 611 -21.88 27.56 10.01
CA ARG A 611 -20.55 28.03 10.40
C ARG A 611 -20.50 29.57 10.42
N GLN A 612 -19.80 30.13 11.41
CA GLN A 612 -19.65 31.58 11.58
C GLN A 612 -18.21 32.00 11.30
N ALA A 613 -18.01 33.25 10.83
CA ALA A 613 -16.69 33.86 10.62
C ALA A 613 -15.79 33.19 9.56
N LEU A 614 -16.38 32.74 8.44
CA LEU A 614 -15.61 32.29 7.27
C LEU A 614 -15.11 33.48 6.44
N GLU A 615 -13.87 33.39 5.96
CA GLU A 615 -13.24 34.32 5.03
C GLU A 615 -12.78 33.56 3.78
N VAL A 616 -13.05 34.10 2.59
CA VAL A 616 -12.67 33.48 1.32
C VAL A 616 -11.57 34.31 0.66
N ASP A 617 -10.48 33.64 0.33
CA ASP A 617 -9.33 34.15 -0.42
C ASP A 617 -9.29 33.49 -1.80
N VAL A 618 -9.52 34.25 -2.87
CA VAL A 618 -9.28 33.79 -4.25
C VAL A 618 -7.93 34.31 -4.71
N THR A 619 -6.98 33.40 -4.90
CA THR A 619 -5.62 33.71 -5.40
C THR A 619 -5.55 33.47 -6.90
N LEU A 620 -5.07 34.46 -7.64
CA LEU A 620 -4.86 34.42 -9.09
C LEU A 620 -3.39 34.67 -9.39
N GLN A 621 -2.71 33.71 -10.00
CA GLN A 621 -1.30 33.78 -10.36
C GLN A 621 -1.14 33.72 -11.88
N GLY A 622 -0.64 34.80 -12.47
CA GLY A 622 -0.40 34.88 -13.92
C GLY A 622 0.89 35.63 -14.24
N PRO A 623 1.17 35.87 -15.54
CA PRO A 623 2.37 36.60 -15.98
C PRO A 623 2.51 38.00 -15.38
N GLY A 624 1.39 38.66 -15.05
CA GLY A 624 1.34 39.96 -14.40
C GLY A 624 1.65 39.97 -12.89
N GLY A 625 1.81 38.80 -12.26
CA GLY A 625 2.05 38.63 -10.83
C GLY A 625 0.93 37.87 -10.11
N THR A 626 0.98 37.86 -8.77
CA THR A 626 0.00 37.20 -7.91
C THR A 626 -0.97 38.21 -7.31
N PHE A 627 -2.27 37.95 -7.45
CA PHE A 627 -3.37 38.76 -6.94
C PHE A 627 -4.21 37.95 -5.95
N ARG A 628 -4.84 38.61 -4.98
CA ARG A 628 -5.75 37.99 -4.01
C ARG A 628 -7.01 38.83 -3.83
N LEU A 629 -8.16 38.18 -3.96
CA LEU A 629 -9.47 38.74 -3.62
C LEU A 629 -9.88 38.19 -2.26
N THR A 630 -10.16 39.05 -1.29
CA THR A 630 -10.56 38.65 0.07
C THR A 630 -11.95 39.20 0.39
N PHE A 631 -12.86 38.35 0.86
CA PHE A 631 -14.20 38.73 1.32
C PHE A 631 -14.74 37.78 2.40
N PRO A 632 -15.59 38.28 3.33
CA PRO A 632 -16.24 37.42 4.31
C PRO A 632 -17.35 36.59 3.66
N PHE A 633 -17.50 35.34 4.13
CA PHE A 633 -18.57 34.44 3.77
C PHE A 633 -19.48 34.23 4.99
N SER A 634 -20.49 35.09 5.11
CA SER A 634 -21.38 35.17 6.28
C SER A 634 -22.79 35.62 5.90
N THR A 635 -23.75 35.50 6.82
CA THR A 635 -25.10 36.08 6.67
C THR A 635 -25.26 37.26 7.63
N PRO A 636 -25.56 38.50 7.17
CA PRO A 636 -25.78 38.90 5.78
C PRO A 636 -24.48 38.88 4.96
N GLY A 637 -24.64 38.64 3.65
CA GLY A 637 -23.54 38.47 2.69
C GLY A 637 -22.65 39.71 2.48
N PRO A 638 -21.46 39.53 1.88
CA PRO A 638 -20.52 40.62 1.62
C PRO A 638 -21.10 41.63 0.62
N LYS A 639 -20.80 42.92 0.85
CA LYS A 639 -21.13 44.03 -0.07
C LYS A 639 -19.95 44.53 -0.89
N ALA A 640 -18.76 44.06 -0.55
CA ALA A 640 -17.53 44.39 -1.26
C ALA A 640 -16.47 43.29 -1.03
N PHE A 641 -15.51 43.19 -1.94
CA PHE A 641 -14.27 42.42 -1.76
C PHE A 641 -13.05 43.33 -1.88
N LEU A 642 -11.95 42.94 -1.24
CA LEU A 642 -10.66 43.63 -1.32
C LEU A 642 -9.76 42.94 -2.35
N LEU A 643 -9.24 43.67 -3.31
CA LEU A 643 -8.21 43.19 -4.25
C LEU A 643 -6.84 43.63 -3.76
N SER A 644 -5.90 42.69 -3.65
CA SER A 644 -4.51 42.92 -3.26
C SER A 644 -3.53 42.27 -4.25
N ARG A 645 -2.31 42.80 -4.33
CA ARG A 645 -1.20 42.26 -5.14
C ARG A 645 0.01 41.93 -4.29
N GLN A 646 0.68 40.83 -4.61
CA GLN A 646 1.91 40.41 -3.94
C GLN A 646 3.12 41.21 -4.46
N SER A 647 3.92 41.76 -3.55
CA SER A 647 5.24 42.35 -3.79
C SER A 647 6.32 41.62 -2.97
N GLN A 648 7.57 42.09 -3.05
CA GLN A 648 8.68 41.56 -2.24
C GLN A 648 8.48 41.80 -0.73
N ASP A 649 7.72 42.83 -0.34
CA ASP A 649 7.51 43.25 1.06
C ASP A 649 6.16 42.77 1.65
N GLY A 650 5.36 42.04 0.87
CA GLY A 650 4.07 41.48 1.30
C GLY A 650 2.91 41.77 0.36
N TRP A 651 1.70 41.79 0.89
CA TRP A 651 0.48 42.09 0.12
C TRP A 651 0.16 43.59 0.19
N HIS A 652 -0.02 44.22 -0.97
CA HIS A 652 -0.48 45.61 -1.06
C HIS A 652 -1.90 45.68 -1.64
N GLU A 653 -2.73 46.51 -1.02
CA GLU A 653 -4.11 46.73 -1.47
C GLU A 653 -4.13 47.52 -2.78
N ILE A 654 -4.87 47.01 -3.77
CA ILE A 654 -5.17 47.70 -5.02
C ILE A 654 -6.43 48.55 -4.85
N GLY A 655 -7.47 47.97 -4.24
CA GLY A 655 -8.73 48.68 -3.99
C GLY A 655 -9.88 47.77 -3.55
N THR A 656 -10.97 48.39 -3.11
CA THR A 656 -12.21 47.73 -2.68
C THR A 656 -13.27 47.80 -3.79
N TYR A 657 -13.83 46.66 -4.15
CA TYR A 657 -14.78 46.53 -5.27
C TYR A 657 -16.17 46.16 -4.76
N ARG A 658 -17.21 46.79 -5.32
CA ARG A 658 -18.62 46.54 -4.98
C ARG A 658 -19.34 45.62 -5.97
N SER A 659 -18.60 45.04 -6.92
CA SER A 659 -19.09 44.04 -7.87
C SER A 659 -19.17 42.67 -7.21
N ILE A 660 -19.95 42.56 -6.13
CA ILE A 660 -20.25 41.33 -5.41
C ILE A 660 -21.70 41.33 -4.93
N GLY A 661 -22.40 40.23 -5.15
CA GLY A 661 -23.79 40.01 -4.77
C GLY A 661 -23.90 38.72 -3.95
N SER A 662 -24.77 38.73 -2.94
CA SER A 662 -24.97 37.56 -2.08
C SER A 662 -26.41 37.49 -1.60
N GLN A 663 -27.16 36.53 -2.14
CA GLN A 663 -28.51 36.17 -1.70
C GLN A 663 -28.64 34.66 -1.58
N THR A 664 -29.00 33.97 -2.67
CA THR A 664 -29.06 32.49 -2.73
C THR A 664 -27.69 31.91 -3.07
N VAL A 665 -26.94 32.62 -3.92
CA VAL A 665 -25.56 32.31 -4.29
C VAL A 665 -24.68 33.51 -4.00
N LEU A 666 -23.36 33.34 -4.02
CA LEU A 666 -22.41 34.45 -3.99
C LEU A 666 -21.78 34.61 -5.37
N GLU A 667 -21.86 35.81 -5.92
CA GLU A 667 -21.33 36.15 -7.25
C GLU A 667 -20.43 37.36 -7.15
N LEU A 668 -19.34 37.38 -7.93
CA LEU A 668 -18.47 38.55 -8.02
C LEU A 668 -17.86 38.71 -9.42
N ALA A 669 -17.47 39.93 -9.74
CA ALA A 669 -16.80 40.26 -10.99
C ALA A 669 -15.56 41.14 -10.74
N VAL A 670 -14.44 40.80 -11.38
CA VAL A 670 -13.18 41.55 -11.27
C VAL A 670 -12.64 41.95 -12.66
N PRO A 671 -12.31 43.23 -12.89
CA PRO A 671 -11.80 43.69 -14.19
C PRO A 671 -10.42 43.13 -14.54
N TRP A 672 -10.23 42.73 -15.81
CA TRP A 672 -8.95 42.20 -16.31
C TRP A 672 -7.78 43.16 -16.15
N LYS A 673 -8.04 44.45 -16.41
CA LYS A 673 -7.05 45.52 -16.31
C LYS A 673 -6.39 45.59 -14.92
N ASP A 674 -7.15 45.30 -13.88
CA ASP A 674 -6.69 45.39 -12.49
C ASP A 674 -5.94 44.12 -12.06
N LEU A 675 -6.10 43.02 -12.82
CA LEU A 675 -5.34 41.78 -12.71
C LEU A 675 -4.15 41.71 -13.67
N HIS A 676 -3.94 42.74 -14.49
CA HIS A 676 -2.87 42.80 -15.50
C HIS A 676 -2.86 41.60 -16.45
N LEU A 677 -4.06 41.12 -16.82
CA LEU A 677 -4.24 39.99 -17.72
C LEU A 677 -4.44 40.46 -19.16
N GLU A 678 -3.79 39.79 -20.10
CA GLU A 678 -3.98 39.98 -21.54
C GLU A 678 -4.59 38.73 -22.19
N GLN A 679 -5.24 38.93 -23.35
CA GLN A 679 -5.83 37.84 -24.13
C GLN A 679 -4.80 36.72 -24.41
N GLY A 680 -5.25 35.46 -24.26
CA GLY A 680 -4.43 34.28 -24.54
C GLY A 680 -3.44 33.92 -23.43
N GLN A 681 -3.32 34.73 -22.38
CA GLN A 681 -2.55 34.37 -21.20
C GLN A 681 -3.30 33.33 -20.36
N THR A 682 -2.53 32.49 -19.65
CA THR A 682 -3.05 31.55 -18.66
C THR A 682 -2.87 32.12 -17.26
N VAL A 683 -3.87 31.91 -16.41
CA VAL A 683 -3.87 32.29 -14.99
C VAL A 683 -4.22 31.07 -14.15
N GLN A 684 -3.46 30.83 -13.09
CA GLN A 684 -3.71 29.80 -12.10
C GLN A 684 -4.59 30.37 -10.98
N MET A 685 -5.72 29.71 -10.70
CA MET A 685 -6.68 30.13 -9.69
C MET A 685 -6.78 29.13 -8.54
N SER A 686 -6.76 29.61 -7.30
CA SER A 686 -7.05 28.81 -6.10
C SER A 686 -7.99 29.56 -5.18
N VAL A 687 -8.98 28.85 -4.64
CA VAL A 687 -9.92 29.37 -3.64
C VAL A 687 -9.57 28.74 -2.30
N ILE A 688 -9.33 29.56 -1.30
CA ILE A 688 -9.02 29.16 0.07
C ILE A 688 -10.12 29.70 0.98
N VAL A 689 -10.69 28.87 1.84
CA VAL A 689 -11.62 29.31 2.87
C VAL A 689 -10.96 29.19 4.23
N ARG A 690 -11.03 30.25 5.03
CA ARG A 690 -10.47 30.33 6.37
C ARG A 690 -11.55 30.50 7.43
N GLU A 691 -11.37 29.84 8.56
CA GLU A 691 -12.18 30.00 9.76
C GLU A 691 -11.22 30.38 10.90
N HIS A 692 -11.44 31.54 11.54
CA HIS A 692 -10.53 32.07 12.58
C HIS A 692 -9.04 32.17 12.16
N GLY A 693 -8.78 32.42 10.87
CA GLY A 693 -7.43 32.54 10.31
C GLY A 693 -6.76 31.21 9.93
N LEU A 694 -7.41 30.07 10.15
CA LEU A 694 -6.95 28.74 9.74
C LEU A 694 -7.64 28.31 8.45
N GLU A 695 -6.90 27.72 7.52
CA GLU A 695 -7.45 27.14 6.29
C GLU A 695 -8.32 25.92 6.62
N VAL A 696 -9.61 26.00 6.26
CA VAL A 696 -10.60 24.93 6.48
C VAL A 696 -11.03 24.24 5.18
N ALA A 697 -10.83 24.88 4.03
CA ALA A 697 -11.09 24.28 2.72
C ALA A 697 -10.27 24.93 1.60
N ARG A 698 -10.01 24.17 0.52
CA ARG A 698 -9.31 24.62 -0.69
C ARG A 698 -9.92 24.02 -1.96
N TYR A 699 -10.04 24.85 -3.00
CA TYR A 699 -10.59 24.44 -4.31
C TYR A 699 -9.77 25.01 -5.49
N PRO A 700 -9.38 24.18 -6.49
CA PRO A 700 -9.38 22.71 -6.48
C PRO A 700 -8.43 22.13 -5.41
N GLY A 701 -8.68 20.91 -4.96
CA GLY A 701 -7.98 20.32 -3.79
C GLY A 701 -6.51 19.89 -4.01
N HIS A 702 -6.04 19.83 -5.26
CA HIS A 702 -4.70 19.32 -5.59
C HIS A 702 -3.83 20.33 -6.37
N HIS A 703 -4.36 20.90 -7.46
CA HIS A 703 -3.66 21.88 -8.30
C HIS A 703 -4.54 23.13 -8.52
N PRO A 704 -3.96 24.33 -8.69
CA PRO A 704 -4.71 25.51 -9.10
C PRO A 704 -5.45 25.26 -10.43
N ALA A 705 -6.66 25.79 -10.56
CA ALA A 705 -7.38 25.77 -11.82
C ALA A 705 -6.65 26.65 -12.85
N VAL A 706 -6.24 26.09 -13.98
CA VAL A 706 -5.65 26.85 -15.09
C VAL A 706 -6.77 27.43 -15.93
N LEU A 707 -6.83 28.75 -16.04
CA LEU A 707 -7.83 29.47 -16.82
C LEU A 707 -7.15 30.21 -17.96
N THR A 708 -7.71 30.16 -19.16
CA THR A 708 -7.21 30.92 -20.33
C THR A 708 -8.07 32.14 -20.55
N VAL A 709 -7.45 33.32 -20.66
CA VAL A 709 -8.15 34.59 -20.94
C VAL A 709 -8.65 34.57 -22.39
N PRO A 710 -9.97 34.65 -22.64
CA PRO A 710 -10.53 34.47 -23.97
C PRO A 710 -10.25 35.65 -24.90
N GLY A 711 -10.25 35.37 -26.20
CA GLY A 711 -10.17 36.38 -27.24
C GLY A 711 -11.52 36.77 -27.85
N PRO A 712 -11.58 37.80 -28.71
CA PRO A 712 -12.78 38.17 -29.47
C PRO A 712 -13.34 37.04 -30.34
N THR A 713 -12.52 36.04 -30.66
CA THR A 713 -12.84 34.86 -31.48
C THR A 713 -13.16 33.61 -30.64
N PHE A 714 -13.18 33.70 -29.31
CA PHE A 714 -13.33 32.56 -28.38
C PHE A 714 -14.51 31.64 -28.74
N GLU A 715 -15.69 32.21 -28.99
CA GLU A 715 -16.87 31.42 -29.36
C GLU A 715 -16.77 30.85 -30.78
N ALA A 716 -16.07 31.50 -31.71
CA ALA A 716 -15.89 31.02 -33.08
C ALA A 716 -14.82 29.92 -33.19
N GLU A 717 -13.84 29.90 -32.29
CA GLU A 717 -12.75 28.91 -32.23
C GLU A 717 -13.24 27.56 -31.66
N LEU A 718 -14.18 27.57 -30.70
CA LEU A 718 -14.77 26.36 -30.11
C LEU A 718 -15.75 25.62 -31.05
N TRP A 719 -16.27 26.28 -32.09
CA TRP A 719 -17.23 25.71 -33.06
C TRP A 719 -16.58 25.20 -34.36
N ARG A 720 -15.26 25.32 -34.52
CA ARG A 720 -14.51 24.68 -35.61
C ARG A 720 -13.95 23.34 -35.11
N VAL A 721 -14.72 22.27 -35.29
CA VAL A 721 -14.23 20.89 -35.24
C VAL A 721 -13.95 20.40 -36.66
#